data_AF-A0AAN9P5N8-F1
#
_entry.id   AF-A0AAN9P5N8-F1
#
_cell.length_a   1.000
_cell.length_b   1.000
_cell.length_c   1.000
_cell.angle_alpha   90.00
_cell.angle_beta   90.00
_cell.angle_gamma   90.00
#
_symmetry.space_group_name_H-M   'P 1'
#
loop_
_entity.id
_entity.type
_entity.pdbx_description
1 polymer ?
#
loop_
_entity_poly.entity_id
_entity_poly.type
_entity_poly.pdbx_seq_one_letter_code
_entity_poly.pdbx_strand_id
1 'polypeptide(L)'
;MGGSGKAICEFGGEESGRAFFAFRRECIITSGKLTFSFIIIITIQSLEMLHSGCRLSSLAVLAWGCRHCPALDGLGLSKSASGYMSNECDKIWKEWKGYGSEAGYGWQLKGARFSVVLILVEENNLIANQLEYQNDRSLRTLLPLFTLFSFFVWVFAMSSISSFTLDSHAICNPQSSFSFRHNLRPTRNLVTCSVKPVAPPPSKLAAADTAASARIGSLSQVSGVLGCQWGDEGKGKLVDILAQHFEIVARCQGGANAGHTIYNSEGKKFALHLVPSGILNEDTLCVIGNGVVVHLPGLFEEIDGLESNGVSCKGRILISDRAHLLFDLHQEVDGLREAELAKSFIGTTKRGIGPCYASKVIRNGIRVSDLRHMDTFPQKLDLLLSDAAYRFKAFNYSSDMLRDEVEKYKRYAERLEPYVADTVHVMNEAIAQKKKILVEGGQATMLDIDFGTYPFVTSSSPSAGGICTGLGIAPRAVGDLIGVVKAYTTRVGSGPFPTEILGSGGDLLRFAGQEFGTTTGRPRRCGWLDIVALKYSCQINGFSSLNLTKLDVLSDLDEIQLGVSYKNADGSQIQSFPSDLRLLEQLKVEYEVLSGWKSDISSIRNYSDLPKAARQYVERIEELVGVPVNYIGVGPGRDALIFK
;
A
#
# COMPACT_ATOMS: atom_id res chain seq x y z
N MET A 1 -36.29 -15.75 6.10
CA MET A 1 -36.58 -14.38 6.57
C MET A 1 -35.98 -14.21 7.95
N GLY A 2 -35.20 -13.13 8.17
CA GLY A 2 -34.73 -12.63 9.48
C GLY A 2 -33.67 -13.51 10.16
N GLY A 3 -32.43 -13.10 10.44
CA GLY A 3 -31.95 -11.77 10.82
C GLY A 3 -31.79 -11.70 12.34
N SER A 4 -30.58 -11.96 12.86
CA SER A 4 -30.05 -11.35 14.10
C SER A 4 -28.64 -11.89 14.39
N GLY A 5 -27.65 -11.00 14.35
CA GLY A 5 -26.40 -11.22 15.08
C GLY A 5 -26.66 -10.94 16.55
N LYS A 6 -26.31 -11.90 17.42
CA LYS A 6 -26.12 -11.68 18.85
C LYS A 6 -24.64 -11.40 19.10
N ALA A 7 -24.35 -10.33 19.82
CA ALA A 7 -23.15 -10.24 20.65
C ALA A 7 -23.47 -10.94 21.98
N ILE A 8 -22.57 -11.81 22.44
CA ILE A 8 -22.60 -12.44 23.76
C ILE A 8 -21.61 -11.66 24.64
N CYS A 9 -22.11 -11.06 25.72
CA CYS A 9 -21.31 -10.71 26.89
C CYS A 9 -21.62 -11.76 27.97
N GLU A 10 -20.61 -12.50 28.43
CA GLU A 10 -20.75 -13.32 29.64
C GLU A 10 -20.38 -12.47 30.87
N PHE A 11 -21.33 -12.32 31.79
CA PHE A 11 -21.06 -12.01 33.19
C PHE A 11 -21.59 -13.17 34.02
N GLY A 12 -20.70 -13.85 34.72
CA GLY A 12 -21.06 -14.77 35.79
C GLY A 12 -21.29 -14.02 37.10
N GLY A 13 -22.28 -14.48 37.87
CA GLY A 13 -22.49 -14.10 39.28
C GLY A 13 -23.56 -13.03 39.50
N GLU A 14 -24.50 -13.34 40.40
CA GLU A 14 -25.58 -12.47 40.86
C GLU A 14 -25.04 -11.17 41.49
N GLU A 15 -25.38 -10.01 40.91
CA GLU A 15 -25.61 -8.74 41.64
C GLU A 15 -26.19 -7.67 40.69
N SER A 16 -27.04 -6.78 41.23
CA SER A 16 -27.84 -5.76 40.52
C SER A 16 -27.05 -4.92 39.50
N GLY A 17 -27.41 -5.02 38.22
CA GLY A 17 -26.72 -4.31 37.12
C GLY A 17 -27.12 -2.83 36.99
N ARG A 18 -26.13 -1.93 37.03
CA ARG A 18 -26.25 -0.55 36.53
C ARG A 18 -25.92 -0.54 35.04
N ALA A 19 -26.81 0.02 34.20
CA ALA A 19 -26.55 0.21 32.77
C ALA A 19 -26.27 1.68 32.49
N PHE A 20 -25.11 1.98 31.89
CA PHE A 20 -24.74 3.31 31.44
C PHE A 20 -24.99 3.43 29.94
N PHE A 21 -25.81 4.39 29.54
CA PHE A 21 -26.01 4.77 28.14
C PHE A 21 -25.40 6.14 27.92
N ALA A 22 -24.69 6.32 26.80
CA ALA A 22 -24.17 7.62 26.37
C ALA A 22 -24.59 7.83 24.90
N PHE A 23 -25.34 8.89 24.65
CA PHE A 23 -25.72 9.31 23.30
C PHE A 23 -24.84 10.49 22.89
N ARG A 24 -24.28 10.46 21.69
CA ARG A 24 -23.53 11.59 21.09
C ARG A 24 -24.30 12.11 19.90
N ARG A 25 -24.64 13.40 19.90
CA ARG A 25 -25.20 14.09 18.74
C ARG A 25 -24.46 15.40 18.57
N GLU A 26 -23.94 15.64 17.37
CA GLU A 26 -23.31 16.91 17.00
C GLU A 26 -24.36 17.82 16.36
N CYS A 27 -24.52 19.01 16.93
CA CYS A 27 -25.29 20.09 16.32
C CYS A 27 -24.34 21.22 15.96
N ILE A 28 -24.42 21.67 14.70
CA ILE A 28 -23.68 22.83 14.20
C ILE A 28 -24.69 23.97 14.07
N ILE A 29 -24.44 25.08 14.76
CA ILE A 29 -25.24 26.31 14.62
C ILE A 29 -24.32 27.38 14.06
N THR A 30 -24.64 27.86 12.86
CA THR A 30 -23.97 28.98 12.21
C THR A 30 -24.79 30.25 12.40
N SER A 31 -24.19 31.26 13.05
CA SER A 31 -24.74 32.61 13.19
C SER A 31 -23.63 33.62 12.91
N GLY A 32 -23.63 34.20 11.70
CA GLY A 32 -22.54 35.08 11.25
C GLY A 32 -21.21 34.34 11.05
N LYS A 33 -20.08 34.95 11.43
CA LYS A 33 -18.70 34.46 11.17
C LYS A 33 -18.19 33.39 12.15
N LEU A 34 -19.00 32.89 13.08
CA LEU A 34 -18.59 31.88 14.06
C LEU A 34 -19.41 30.59 13.92
N THR A 35 -18.72 29.46 14.07
CA THR A 35 -19.30 28.11 14.02
C THR A 35 -19.14 27.47 15.39
N PHE A 36 -20.24 27.04 16.00
CA PHE A 36 -20.21 26.35 17.29
C PHE A 36 -20.63 24.89 17.13
N SER A 37 -19.84 23.98 17.73
CA SER A 37 -20.16 22.55 17.84
C SER A 37 -20.55 22.22 19.27
N PHE A 38 -21.71 21.56 19.43
CA PHE A 38 -22.19 21.10 20.73
C PHE A 38 -22.13 19.58 20.82
N ILE A 39 -21.60 19.07 21.92
CA ILE A 39 -21.68 17.65 22.30
C ILE A 39 -22.57 17.58 23.53
N ILE A 40 -23.69 16.86 23.42
CA ILE A 40 -24.58 16.56 24.54
C ILE A 40 -24.38 15.10 24.90
N ILE A 41 -23.97 14.83 26.14
CA ILE A 41 -23.86 13.49 26.71
C ILE A 41 -24.94 13.35 27.77
N ILE A 42 -25.80 12.35 27.63
CA ILE A 42 -26.84 12.00 28.60
C ILE A 42 -26.49 10.66 29.22
N THR A 43 -26.23 10.63 30.52
CA THR A 43 -26.04 9.40 31.30
C THR A 43 -27.27 9.10 32.15
N ILE A 44 -27.76 7.86 32.09
CA ILE A 44 -28.84 7.33 32.94
C ILE A 44 -28.20 6.44 34.00
N GLN A 45 -28.40 6.72 35.28
CA GLN A 45 -27.68 6.03 36.36
C GLN A 45 -28.43 4.84 37.01
N SER A 46 -29.75 4.68 36.81
CA SER A 46 -30.50 3.51 37.31
C SER A 46 -31.86 3.34 36.60
N LEU A 47 -32.28 2.08 36.39
CA LEU A 47 -33.63 1.71 35.93
C LEU A 47 -34.15 0.61 36.88
N GLU A 48 -35.31 0.83 37.51
CA GLU A 48 -36.02 -0.22 38.26
C GLU A 48 -37.17 -0.79 37.42
N MET A 49 -37.25 -2.12 37.29
CA MET A 49 -38.39 -2.81 36.66
C MET A 49 -39.33 -3.38 37.71
N LEU A 50 -40.61 -3.00 37.65
CA LEU A 50 -41.68 -3.56 38.47
C LEU A 50 -42.42 -4.65 37.67
N HIS A 51 -41.88 -5.87 37.62
CA HIS A 51 -42.61 -7.15 37.61
C HIS A 51 -41.64 -8.32 37.35
N SER A 52 -41.76 -9.37 38.17
CA SER A 52 -40.94 -10.59 38.12
C SER A 52 -41.40 -11.51 36.99
N GLY A 53 -40.75 -11.43 35.84
CA GLY A 53 -41.01 -12.39 34.75
C GLY A 53 -40.63 -11.93 33.35
N CYS A 54 -39.42 -11.38 33.15
CA CYS A 54 -38.89 -11.12 31.81
C CYS A 54 -37.40 -11.50 31.72
N ARG A 55 -37.03 -12.33 30.73
CA ARG A 55 -35.63 -12.57 30.35
C ARG A 55 -35.14 -11.41 29.48
N LEU A 56 -34.00 -10.79 29.85
CA LEU A 56 -33.33 -9.78 29.03
C LEU A 56 -32.76 -10.42 27.74
N SER A 57 -33.49 -10.36 26.64
CA SER A 57 -32.95 -10.73 25.32
C SER A 57 -33.37 -9.79 24.18
N SER A 58 -33.88 -8.59 24.48
CA SER A 58 -34.52 -7.73 23.46
C SER A 58 -34.17 -6.24 23.60
N LEU A 59 -32.88 -5.89 23.66
CA LEU A 59 -32.44 -4.51 23.43
C LEU A 59 -31.17 -4.50 22.59
N ALA A 60 -31.33 -4.39 21.27
CA ALA A 60 -30.26 -4.13 20.33
C ALA A 60 -30.63 -2.93 19.43
N VAL A 61 -29.83 -1.87 19.55
CA VAL A 61 -29.33 -0.98 18.49
C VAL A 61 -30.33 -0.52 17.42
N LEU A 62 -30.77 0.74 17.50
CA LEU A 62 -31.25 1.53 16.36
C LEU A 62 -30.21 2.60 16.01
N ALA A 63 -29.35 2.32 15.04
CA ALA A 63 -28.64 3.33 14.27
C ALA A 63 -29.25 3.31 12.86
N TRP A 64 -30.13 4.27 12.57
CA TRP A 64 -30.67 4.48 11.22
C TRP A 64 -30.12 5.79 10.67
N GLY A 65 -29.53 5.73 9.48
CA GLY A 65 -29.15 6.91 8.70
C GLY A 65 -30.30 7.36 7.81
N CYS A 66 -30.37 8.66 7.50
CA CYS A 66 -31.11 9.12 6.33
C CYS A 66 -30.42 10.31 5.65
N ARG A 67 -30.60 10.33 4.32
CA ARG A 67 -29.96 11.14 3.28
C ARG A 67 -30.41 12.61 3.31
N HIS A 68 -29.66 13.44 2.58
CA HIS A 68 -29.97 14.80 2.12
C HIS A 68 -31.46 15.20 2.09
N CYS A 69 -31.76 16.44 2.49
CA CYS A 69 -32.92 17.19 2.01
C CYS A 69 -32.54 18.67 1.77
N PRO A 70 -32.94 19.28 0.62
CA PRO A 70 -32.45 20.58 0.15
C PRO A 70 -33.34 21.77 0.56
N ALA A 71 -32.78 22.97 0.36
CA ALA A 71 -33.44 24.29 0.23
C ALA A 71 -34.16 24.89 1.45
N LEU A 72 -33.59 25.99 1.95
CA LEU A 72 -34.32 27.15 2.48
C LEU A 72 -33.56 28.44 2.09
N ASP A 73 -33.57 28.74 0.80
CA ASP A 73 -33.47 30.12 0.33
C ASP A 73 -34.84 30.79 0.50
N GLY A 74 -34.84 31.98 1.10
CA GLY A 74 -35.97 32.91 1.06
C GLY A 74 -37.08 32.63 2.08
N LEU A 75 -36.98 33.24 3.26
CA LEU A 75 -38.08 33.92 3.98
C LEU A 75 -37.49 34.59 5.23
N GLY A 76 -37.70 35.90 5.34
CA GLY A 76 -37.29 36.68 6.49
C GLY A 76 -38.01 36.30 7.79
N LEU A 77 -37.30 36.55 8.89
CA LEU A 77 -37.73 36.66 10.29
C LEU A 77 -37.84 35.39 11.17
N SER A 78 -37.03 35.45 12.23
CA SER A 78 -37.28 35.07 13.64
C SER A 78 -37.84 33.69 13.96
N LYS A 79 -36.96 32.69 14.06
CA LYS A 79 -37.13 31.59 15.03
C LYS A 79 -35.82 31.33 15.77
N SER A 80 -35.84 31.55 17.08
CA SER A 80 -34.72 31.27 17.97
C SER A 80 -34.40 29.77 18.03
N ALA A 81 -33.13 29.43 18.19
CA ALA A 81 -32.62 28.05 18.32
C ALA A 81 -33.37 27.21 19.38
N SER A 82 -33.98 27.87 20.38
CA SER A 82 -34.83 27.25 21.40
C SER A 82 -36.05 26.52 20.83
N GLY A 83 -36.68 27.06 19.77
CA GLY A 83 -37.87 26.45 19.16
C GLY A 83 -37.56 25.21 18.32
N TYR A 84 -36.34 25.13 17.77
CA TYR A 84 -35.92 24.02 16.92
C TYR A 84 -35.53 22.79 17.76
N MET A 85 -34.80 22.98 18.87
CA MET A 85 -34.45 21.89 19.81
C MET A 85 -35.67 21.30 20.54
N SER A 86 -36.63 22.15 20.93
CA SER A 86 -37.87 21.70 21.57
C SER A 86 -38.68 20.75 20.69
N ASN A 87 -38.81 21.07 19.41
CA ASN A 87 -39.58 20.26 18.46
C ASN A 87 -38.92 18.91 18.18
N GLU A 88 -37.58 18.86 18.19
CA GLU A 88 -36.85 17.64 17.88
C GLU A 88 -36.80 16.67 19.06
N CYS A 89 -36.73 17.18 20.30
CA CYS A 89 -36.90 16.37 21.50
C CYS A 89 -38.34 15.81 21.62
N ASP A 90 -39.36 16.59 21.27
CA ASP A 90 -40.76 16.12 21.24
C ASP A 90 -41.01 15.06 20.15
N LYS A 91 -40.31 15.16 19.02
CA LYS A 91 -40.34 14.15 17.94
C LYS A 91 -39.75 12.82 18.39
N ILE A 92 -38.55 12.87 18.98
CA ILE A 92 -37.86 11.70 19.55
C ILE A 92 -38.73 11.03 20.63
N TRP A 93 -39.41 11.82 21.48
CA TRP A 93 -40.29 11.31 22.52
C TRP A 93 -41.59 10.67 21.99
N LYS A 94 -42.21 11.27 20.95
CA LYS A 94 -43.41 10.69 20.30
C LYS A 94 -43.10 9.40 19.56
N GLU A 95 -41.94 9.32 18.90
CA GLU A 95 -41.46 8.10 18.26
C GLU A 95 -41.20 7.00 19.31
N TRP A 96 -40.58 7.35 20.45
CA TRP A 96 -40.34 6.41 21.54
C TRP A 96 -41.64 5.85 22.18
N LYS A 97 -42.68 6.68 22.30
CA LYS A 97 -44.01 6.22 22.76
C LYS A 97 -44.75 5.36 21.74
N GLY A 98 -44.59 5.61 20.44
CA GLY A 98 -45.23 4.85 19.36
C GLY A 98 -44.80 3.38 19.34
N TYR A 99 -43.54 3.10 19.69
CA TYR A 99 -43.01 1.73 19.76
C TYR A 99 -43.53 0.92 20.96
N GLY A 100 -44.06 1.57 22.00
CA GLY A 100 -44.64 0.90 23.17
C GLY A 100 -46.06 0.37 22.95
N SER A 101 -46.82 0.92 22.00
CA SER A 101 -48.23 0.55 21.80
C SER A 101 -48.47 -0.64 20.87
N GLU A 102 -47.51 -1.04 20.04
CA GLU A 102 -47.65 -2.22 19.17
C GLU A 102 -47.29 -3.55 19.86
N ALA A 103 -46.73 -3.52 21.08
CA ALA A 103 -46.33 -4.73 21.82
C ALA A 103 -47.18 -5.03 23.06
N GLY A 104 -48.15 -4.19 23.44
CA GLY A 104 -49.04 -4.47 24.58
C GLY A 104 -48.39 -4.44 25.97
N TYR A 105 -47.27 -3.75 26.17
CA TYR A 105 -46.57 -3.65 27.46
C TYR A 105 -46.46 -2.20 27.95
N GLY A 106 -46.94 -1.94 29.17
CA GLY A 106 -46.83 -0.63 29.83
C GLY A 106 -45.50 -0.48 30.57
N TRP A 107 -44.74 0.57 30.25
CA TRP A 107 -43.49 0.92 30.94
C TRP A 107 -43.71 2.16 31.81
N GLN A 108 -43.27 2.14 33.06
CA GLN A 108 -43.16 3.33 33.91
C GLN A 108 -41.70 3.54 34.32
N LEU A 109 -41.13 4.68 33.93
CA LEU A 109 -39.84 5.17 34.43
C LEU A 109 -40.07 5.88 35.77
N LYS A 110 -39.50 5.35 36.87
CA LYS A 110 -39.37 6.05 38.16
C LYS A 110 -37.89 6.35 38.42
N GLY A 111 -37.57 7.60 38.77
CA GLY A 111 -36.27 7.98 39.34
C GLY A 111 -35.07 8.02 38.37
N ALA A 112 -35.22 8.55 37.17
CA ALA A 112 -34.09 8.73 36.26
C ALA A 112 -33.25 9.98 36.62
N ARG A 113 -31.98 9.78 37.00
CA ARG A 113 -31.00 10.87 37.10
C ARG A 113 -30.34 11.10 35.75
N PHE A 114 -30.25 12.37 35.33
CA PHE A 114 -29.64 12.80 34.08
C PHE A 114 -28.54 13.81 34.36
N SER A 115 -27.35 13.56 33.85
CA SER A 115 -26.29 14.58 33.81
C SER A 115 -26.17 15.07 32.37
N VAL A 116 -26.08 16.39 32.16
CA VAL A 116 -25.91 17.00 30.84
C VAL A 116 -24.59 17.76 30.84
N VAL A 117 -23.62 17.24 30.08
CA VAL A 117 -22.33 17.93 29.88
C VAL A 117 -22.39 18.67 28.56
N LEU A 118 -22.13 19.98 28.59
CA LEU A 118 -22.05 20.84 27.41
C LEU A 118 -20.60 21.26 27.21
N ILE A 119 -20.04 20.90 26.06
CA ILE A 119 -18.68 21.27 25.68
C ILE A 119 -18.77 22.30 24.55
N LEU A 120 -18.21 23.48 24.78
CA LEU A 120 -18.07 24.54 23.78
C LEU A 120 -16.64 24.50 23.25
N VAL A 121 -16.51 24.49 21.93
CA VAL A 121 -15.23 24.49 21.24
C VAL A 121 -15.20 25.69 20.29
N GLU A 122 -14.27 26.60 20.53
CA GLU A 122 -13.99 27.75 19.67
C GLU A 122 -12.48 27.72 19.34
N GLU A 123 -12.15 27.68 18.05
CA GLU A 123 -10.79 27.74 17.47
C GLU A 123 -9.68 27.14 18.36
N ASN A 124 -9.81 25.83 18.66
CA ASN A 124 -8.84 25.00 19.39
C ASN A 124 -8.64 25.26 20.90
N ASN A 125 -9.51 26.03 21.57
CA ASN A 125 -9.57 26.03 23.04
C ASN A 125 -10.81 25.29 23.56
N LEU A 126 -10.61 24.40 24.53
CA LEU A 126 -11.64 23.55 25.11
C LEU A 126 -12.14 24.20 26.41
N ILE A 127 -13.37 24.74 26.39
CA ILE A 127 -14.02 25.25 27.59
C ILE A 127 -15.07 24.22 28.01
N ALA A 128 -14.72 23.40 29.00
CA ALA A 128 -15.63 22.42 29.59
C ALA A 128 -16.27 23.01 30.84
N ASN A 129 -17.60 23.07 30.88
CA ASN A 129 -18.36 23.30 32.11
C ASN A 129 -19.28 22.10 32.36
N GLN A 130 -19.20 21.54 33.56
CA GLN A 130 -20.04 20.43 34.01
C GLN A 130 -21.19 20.98 34.86
N LEU A 131 -22.43 20.73 34.45
CA LEU A 131 -23.63 21.00 35.23
C LEU A 131 -24.32 19.68 35.58
N GLU A 132 -24.44 19.39 36.87
CA GLU A 132 -25.19 18.24 37.38
C GLU A 132 -26.62 18.67 37.75
N TYR A 133 -27.63 17.93 37.27
CA TYR A 133 -29.03 18.22 37.55
C TYR A 133 -29.75 16.97 38.07
N GLN A 134 -30.38 17.06 39.24
CA GLN A 134 -31.26 16.02 39.78
C GLN A 134 -32.71 16.49 39.68
N ASN A 135 -33.60 15.66 39.14
CA ASN A 135 -35.03 15.96 39.18
C ASN A 135 -35.85 14.69 39.32
N ASP A 136 -36.91 14.77 40.14
CA ASP A 136 -37.77 13.64 40.51
C ASP A 136 -39.23 13.81 40.03
N ARG A 137 -39.54 14.79 39.15
CA ARG A 137 -40.89 14.95 38.55
C ARG A 137 -40.90 15.48 37.10
N SER A 138 -42.03 15.22 36.43
CA SER A 138 -42.33 15.39 35.00
C SER A 138 -41.92 16.72 34.34
N LEU A 139 -41.34 16.59 33.14
CA LEU A 139 -40.83 17.58 32.18
C LEU A 139 -41.83 18.63 31.65
N ARG A 140 -42.42 19.47 32.52
CA ARG A 140 -43.21 20.66 32.08
C ARG A 140 -42.70 22.02 32.59
N THR A 141 -41.49 22.09 33.13
CA THR A 141 -40.96 23.31 33.80
C THR A 141 -39.54 23.73 33.37
N LEU A 142 -39.18 23.54 32.08
CA LEU A 142 -37.85 23.94 31.55
C LEU A 142 -37.82 25.27 30.77
N LEU A 143 -38.89 26.07 30.80
CA LEU A 143 -38.96 27.34 30.05
C LEU A 143 -38.20 28.55 30.64
N PRO A 144 -37.96 28.72 31.96
CA PRO A 144 -37.36 29.96 32.48
C PRO A 144 -35.82 29.99 32.62
N LEU A 145 -35.11 28.88 32.37
CA LEU A 145 -33.64 28.80 32.61
C LEU A 145 -32.78 29.16 31.39
N PHE A 146 -33.34 29.16 30.17
CA PHE A 146 -32.60 29.49 28.94
C PHE A 146 -32.39 31.00 28.72
N THR A 147 -33.20 31.86 29.35
CA THR A 147 -33.06 33.32 29.28
C THR A 147 -31.89 33.85 30.12
N LEU A 148 -31.46 33.14 31.17
CA LEU A 148 -30.29 33.50 31.98
C LEU A 148 -28.96 33.22 31.26
N PHE A 149 -28.92 32.23 30.37
CA PHE A 149 -27.68 31.78 29.72
C PHE A 149 -27.22 32.69 28.57
N SER A 150 -28.16 33.30 27.84
CA SER A 150 -27.84 34.29 26.80
C SER A 150 -27.18 35.56 27.35
N PHE A 151 -27.37 35.87 28.63
CA PHE A 151 -26.79 37.05 29.28
C PHE A 151 -25.31 36.86 29.64
N PHE A 152 -24.89 35.62 29.97
CA PHE A 152 -23.51 35.30 30.38
C PHE A 152 -22.53 35.20 29.20
N VAL A 153 -22.99 34.71 28.05
CA VAL A 153 -22.15 34.58 26.83
C VAL A 153 -21.79 35.94 26.25
N TRP A 154 -22.64 36.96 26.42
CA TRP A 154 -22.40 38.31 25.90
C TRP A 154 -21.34 39.10 26.69
N VAL A 155 -21.18 38.79 27.99
CA VAL A 155 -20.21 39.48 28.88
C VAL A 155 -18.77 39.04 28.62
N PHE A 156 -18.54 37.78 28.22
CA PHE A 156 -17.18 37.25 28.00
C PHE A 156 -16.56 37.63 26.63
N ALA A 157 -17.39 37.92 25.62
CA ALA A 157 -16.91 38.28 24.29
C ALA A 157 -16.22 39.66 24.20
N MET A 158 -16.33 40.50 25.23
CA MET A 158 -15.75 41.85 25.24
C MET A 158 -14.41 41.99 25.97
N SER A 159 -13.86 40.92 26.56
CA SER A 159 -12.74 41.04 27.52
C SER A 159 -11.36 40.53 27.06
N SER A 160 -11.21 40.03 25.84
CA SER A 160 -9.98 39.32 25.43
C SER A 160 -9.36 39.88 24.15
N ILE A 161 -8.79 41.09 24.20
CA ILE A 161 -7.84 41.59 23.20
C ILE A 161 -6.67 42.26 23.93
N SER A 162 -5.53 41.58 24.04
CA SER A 162 -4.20 42.22 24.13
C SER A 162 -3.06 41.23 23.79
N SER A 163 -2.29 41.65 22.78
CA SER A 163 -0.95 41.26 22.29
C SER A 163 -0.02 40.39 23.15
N PHE A 164 0.77 39.53 22.49
CA PHE A 164 2.23 39.42 22.68
C PHE A 164 2.95 38.79 21.45
N THR A 165 4.06 39.39 21.04
CA THR A 165 5.02 39.00 19.98
C THR A 165 6.37 38.63 20.61
N LEU A 166 7.18 37.77 19.96
CA LEU A 166 8.66 37.81 20.02
C LEU A 166 9.35 36.89 18.99
N ASP A 167 10.27 37.47 18.23
CA ASP A 167 11.28 36.86 17.35
C ASP A 167 12.58 36.50 18.11
N SER A 168 13.41 35.60 17.54
CA SER A 168 14.86 35.84 17.36
C SER A 168 15.63 34.70 16.64
N HIS A 169 16.58 35.12 15.79
CA HIS A 169 17.58 34.34 15.02
C HIS A 169 18.93 34.17 15.77
N ALA A 170 19.77 33.19 15.35
CA ALA A 170 21.19 33.32 14.92
C ALA A 170 21.94 31.96 14.96
N ILE A 171 22.49 31.40 13.86
CA ILE A 171 23.87 31.50 13.28
C ILE A 171 25.01 30.85 14.13
N CYS A 172 25.73 29.83 13.58
CA CYS A 172 27.18 29.85 13.25
C CYS A 172 27.79 28.45 12.96
N ASN A 173 28.72 28.41 11.99
CA ASN A 173 29.71 27.37 11.68
C ASN A 173 31.08 28.11 11.60
N PRO A 174 32.28 27.54 11.90
CA PRO A 174 33.16 27.13 10.77
C PRO A 174 34.33 26.11 11.03
N GLN A 175 34.89 25.62 9.91
CA GLN A 175 36.33 25.44 9.55
C GLN A 175 37.17 24.14 9.83
N SER A 176 37.46 23.44 8.71
CA SER A 176 38.76 23.01 8.09
C SER A 176 40.02 22.56 8.87
N SER A 177 40.66 21.47 8.42
CA SER A 177 42.14 21.30 8.22
C SER A 177 42.41 20.00 7.41
N PHE A 178 43.03 20.07 6.22
CA PHE A 178 44.46 19.91 5.84
C PHE A 178 44.99 18.46 5.62
N SER A 179 45.87 18.37 4.63
CA SER A 179 46.29 17.24 3.78
C SER A 179 47.52 16.46 4.26
N PHE A 180 47.80 15.27 3.69
CA PHE A 180 49.15 14.86 3.25
C PHE A 180 49.11 13.67 2.25
N ARG A 181 49.84 13.79 1.14
CA ARG A 181 50.13 12.75 0.13
C ARG A 181 51.55 12.23 0.34
N HIS A 182 51.79 10.93 0.14
CA HIS A 182 53.12 10.38 -0.12
C HIS A 182 53.13 9.57 -1.42
N ASN A 183 53.98 9.99 -2.36
CA ASN A 183 54.38 9.27 -3.57
C ASN A 183 55.66 8.48 -3.25
N LEU A 184 55.70 7.19 -3.60
CA LEU A 184 56.94 6.43 -3.74
C LEU A 184 56.84 5.53 -5.00
N ARG A 185 57.78 5.73 -5.93
CA ARG A 185 58.14 4.78 -6.99
C ARG A 185 59.35 3.97 -6.51
N PRO A 186 59.53 2.75 -7.04
CA PRO A 186 60.83 2.46 -7.62
C PRO A 186 60.78 1.72 -8.97
N THR A 187 61.86 1.93 -9.71
CA THR A 187 62.26 1.38 -11.01
C THR A 187 62.91 -0.01 -10.90
N ARG A 188 62.70 -0.92 -11.87
CA ARG A 188 63.76 -1.51 -12.75
C ARG A 188 63.29 -2.71 -13.61
N ASN A 189 63.66 -2.61 -14.90
CA ASN A 189 64.25 -3.57 -15.85
C ASN A 189 63.56 -4.90 -16.25
N LEU A 190 63.17 -4.88 -17.54
CA LEU A 190 62.99 -5.90 -18.59
C LEU A 190 63.55 -7.33 -18.40
N VAL A 191 62.76 -8.30 -18.88
CA VAL A 191 63.18 -9.39 -19.78
C VAL A 191 62.10 -9.57 -20.87
N THR A 192 62.48 -9.48 -22.14
CA THR A 192 61.61 -9.66 -23.31
C THR A 192 61.85 -11.04 -23.95
N CYS A 193 60.82 -11.88 -24.02
CA CYS A 193 60.79 -13.06 -24.88
C CYS A 193 59.77 -12.83 -26.00
N SER A 194 60.22 -12.92 -27.25
CA SER A 194 59.40 -12.76 -28.45
C SER A 194 58.68 -14.08 -28.78
N VAL A 195 57.36 -14.06 -28.78
CA VAL A 195 56.51 -15.10 -29.39
C VAL A 195 55.61 -14.39 -30.40
N LYS A 196 55.59 -14.87 -31.64
CA LYS A 196 54.75 -14.33 -32.72
C LYS A 196 53.28 -14.34 -32.31
N PRO A 197 52.51 -13.25 -32.47
CA PRO A 197 51.10 -13.26 -32.15
C PRO A 197 50.34 -14.04 -33.22
N VAL A 198 49.67 -15.11 -32.79
CA VAL A 198 48.53 -15.68 -33.50
C VAL A 198 47.41 -14.65 -33.43
N ALA A 199 46.80 -14.33 -34.57
CA ALA A 199 45.71 -13.35 -34.64
C ALA A 199 44.56 -13.80 -33.71
N PRO A 200 44.09 -12.93 -32.79
CA PRO A 200 42.97 -13.28 -31.93
C PRO A 200 41.68 -13.35 -32.76
N PRO A 201 40.75 -14.27 -32.42
CA PRO A 201 39.40 -14.24 -32.96
C PRO A 201 38.69 -12.93 -32.51
N PRO A 202 37.62 -12.49 -33.20
CA PRO A 202 37.12 -11.12 -33.06
C PRO A 202 36.73 -10.80 -31.60
N SER A 203 37.40 -9.78 -31.05
CA SER A 203 37.46 -9.38 -29.65
C SER A 203 36.21 -8.67 -29.09
N LYS A 204 35.07 -8.73 -29.78
CA LYS A 204 33.87 -7.96 -29.40
C LYS A 204 33.02 -8.62 -28.31
N LEU A 205 32.97 -9.95 -28.24
CA LEU A 205 32.26 -10.65 -27.16
C LEU A 205 32.98 -10.49 -25.80
N ALA A 206 34.31 -10.61 -25.80
CA ALA A 206 35.11 -10.53 -24.59
C ALA A 206 35.02 -9.16 -23.89
N ALA A 207 34.85 -8.06 -24.63
CA ALA A 207 34.72 -6.72 -24.06
C ALA A 207 33.37 -6.51 -23.35
N ALA A 208 32.27 -7.03 -23.92
CA ALA A 208 30.95 -7.03 -23.29
C ALA A 208 30.96 -7.84 -21.97
N ASP A 209 31.56 -9.03 -22.00
CA ASP A 209 31.69 -9.90 -20.82
C ASP A 209 32.54 -9.24 -19.71
N THR A 210 33.56 -8.47 -20.08
CA THR A 210 34.42 -7.75 -19.12
C THR A 210 33.65 -6.60 -18.44
N ALA A 211 32.86 -5.83 -19.18
CA ALA A 211 32.03 -4.76 -18.64
C ALA A 211 30.90 -5.30 -17.76
N ALA A 212 30.23 -6.37 -18.20
CA ALA A 212 29.22 -7.07 -17.43
C ALA A 212 29.77 -7.60 -16.09
N SER A 213 30.90 -8.33 -16.14
CA SER A 213 31.55 -8.87 -14.95
C SER A 213 31.99 -7.79 -13.97
N ALA A 214 32.54 -6.67 -14.47
CA ALA A 214 32.92 -5.54 -13.63
C ALA A 214 31.72 -4.86 -12.95
N ARG A 215 30.61 -4.67 -13.68
CA ARG A 215 29.40 -4.04 -13.13
C ARG A 215 28.74 -4.93 -12.09
N ILE A 216 28.52 -6.20 -12.39
CA ILE A 216 27.91 -7.13 -11.43
C ILE A 216 28.82 -7.33 -10.21
N GLY A 217 30.13 -7.42 -10.43
CA GLY A 217 31.13 -7.50 -9.35
C GLY A 217 31.14 -6.27 -8.43
N SER A 218 30.76 -5.10 -8.93
CA SER A 218 30.73 -3.84 -8.18
C SER A 218 29.53 -3.66 -7.25
N LEU A 219 28.48 -4.48 -7.39
CA LEU A 219 27.32 -4.40 -6.51
C LEU A 219 27.69 -4.71 -5.06
N SER A 220 27.12 -3.90 -4.16
CA SER A 220 27.25 -4.06 -2.71
C SER A 220 26.82 -5.44 -2.20
N GLN A 221 27.14 -5.74 -0.94
CA GLN A 221 26.78 -7.01 -0.32
C GLN A 221 25.25 -7.26 -0.31
N VAL A 222 24.46 -6.23 0.03
CA VAL A 222 22.99 -6.32 0.06
C VAL A 222 22.43 -5.33 -0.95
N SER A 223 22.12 -5.83 -2.14
CA SER A 223 21.57 -5.05 -3.23
C SER A 223 20.07 -5.30 -3.41
N GLY A 224 19.36 -4.38 -4.04
CA GLY A 224 17.93 -4.52 -4.31
C GLY A 224 17.53 -4.10 -5.71
N VAL A 225 16.50 -4.74 -6.24
CA VAL A 225 15.89 -4.42 -7.55
C VAL A 225 14.42 -4.02 -7.31
N LEU A 226 14.10 -2.75 -7.54
CA LEU A 226 12.76 -2.19 -7.31
C LEU A 226 12.18 -1.61 -8.60
N GLY A 227 10.86 -1.55 -8.70
CA GLY A 227 10.18 -0.98 -9.88
C GLY A 227 9.98 0.52 -9.69
N CYS A 228 10.27 1.31 -10.73
CA CYS A 228 10.18 2.77 -10.62
C CYS A 228 8.77 3.33 -10.90
N GLN A 229 7.93 2.61 -11.65
CA GLN A 229 6.70 3.11 -12.25
C GLN A 229 5.46 2.44 -11.61
N TRP A 230 4.51 1.95 -12.42
CA TRP A 230 3.27 1.28 -11.98
C TRP A 230 3.28 -0.23 -12.25
N GLY A 231 4.44 -0.87 -12.14
CA GLY A 231 4.59 -2.32 -12.24
C GLY A 231 4.91 -2.82 -13.66
N ASP A 232 5.17 -4.13 -13.75
CA ASP A 232 5.49 -4.83 -15.00
C ASP A 232 6.70 -4.27 -15.79
N GLU A 233 7.67 -3.68 -15.10
CA GLU A 233 8.90 -3.12 -15.70
C GLU A 233 9.93 -4.19 -16.11
N GLY A 234 9.72 -5.47 -15.76
CA GLY A 234 10.65 -6.55 -16.10
C GLY A 234 11.74 -6.82 -15.06
N LYS A 235 11.47 -6.55 -13.76
CA LYS A 235 12.39 -6.83 -12.65
C LYS A 235 12.90 -8.28 -12.62
N GLY A 236 12.00 -9.25 -12.80
CA GLY A 236 12.33 -10.66 -12.72
C GLY A 236 13.48 -11.08 -13.64
N LYS A 237 13.54 -10.53 -14.87
CA LYS A 237 14.64 -10.77 -15.79
C LYS A 237 15.98 -10.28 -15.22
N LEU A 238 16.03 -9.06 -14.68
CA LEU A 238 17.26 -8.54 -14.09
C LEU A 238 17.66 -9.36 -12.87
N VAL A 239 16.69 -9.71 -12.00
CA VAL A 239 16.96 -10.52 -10.81
C VAL A 239 17.53 -11.88 -11.20
N ASP A 240 16.97 -12.56 -12.20
CA ASP A 240 17.48 -13.85 -12.68
C ASP A 240 18.91 -13.76 -13.26
N ILE A 241 19.25 -12.66 -13.96
CA ILE A 241 20.60 -12.43 -14.47
C ILE A 241 21.58 -12.17 -13.32
N LEU A 242 21.20 -11.30 -12.38
CA LEU A 242 22.07 -10.93 -11.26
C LEU A 242 22.24 -12.07 -10.26
N ALA A 243 21.22 -12.91 -10.06
CA ALA A 243 21.20 -14.00 -9.08
C ALA A 243 22.39 -14.96 -9.19
N GLN A 244 23.00 -15.11 -10.36
CA GLN A 244 24.24 -15.88 -10.56
C GLN A 244 25.41 -15.43 -9.67
N HIS A 245 25.35 -14.21 -9.14
CA HIS A 245 26.40 -13.61 -8.30
C HIS A 245 25.95 -13.36 -6.85
N PHE A 246 24.79 -13.89 -6.46
CA PHE A 246 24.22 -13.73 -5.13
C PHE A 246 23.86 -15.09 -4.52
N GLU A 247 24.21 -15.28 -3.26
CA GLU A 247 23.93 -16.52 -2.52
C GLU A 247 22.47 -16.58 -2.07
N ILE A 248 21.83 -15.42 -1.87
CA ILE A 248 20.45 -15.32 -1.41
C ILE A 248 19.67 -14.35 -2.30
N VAL A 249 18.49 -14.76 -2.74
CA VAL A 249 17.50 -13.88 -3.37
C VAL A 249 16.24 -13.83 -2.51
N ALA A 250 15.89 -12.65 -2.02
CA ALA A 250 14.83 -12.48 -1.03
C ALA A 250 13.71 -11.57 -1.53
N ARG A 251 12.46 -12.00 -1.32
CA ARG A 251 11.27 -11.17 -1.57
C ARG A 251 10.78 -10.56 -0.26
N CYS A 252 10.59 -9.25 -0.23
CA CYS A 252 10.31 -8.51 1.01
C CYS A 252 8.83 -8.17 1.23
N GLN A 253 8.01 -8.05 0.18
CA GLN A 253 6.61 -7.60 0.31
C GLN A 253 5.70 -8.18 -0.77
N GLY A 254 4.43 -7.74 -0.73
CA GLY A 254 3.42 -8.12 -1.70
C GLY A 254 2.92 -9.54 -1.47
N GLY A 255 2.42 -10.17 -2.53
CA GLY A 255 2.00 -11.57 -2.54
C GLY A 255 1.97 -12.10 -3.97
N ALA A 256 1.07 -13.05 -4.28
CA ALA A 256 0.93 -13.64 -5.62
C ALA A 256 0.32 -12.67 -6.68
N ASN A 257 0.27 -11.36 -6.40
CA ASN A 257 -0.23 -10.32 -7.30
C ASN A 257 0.87 -9.69 -8.17
N ALA A 258 2.13 -10.02 -7.96
CA ALA A 258 3.21 -9.70 -8.89
C ALA A 258 3.57 -10.97 -9.66
N GLY A 259 3.60 -10.88 -10.99
CA GLY A 259 4.01 -11.98 -11.87
C GLY A 259 5.34 -11.64 -12.53
N HIS A 260 6.35 -12.48 -12.36
CA HIS A 260 7.66 -12.35 -12.99
C HIS A 260 7.81 -13.43 -14.04
N THR A 261 7.92 -13.01 -15.30
CA THR A 261 8.25 -13.92 -16.40
C THR A 261 9.75 -13.89 -16.62
N ILE A 262 10.38 -15.05 -16.54
CA ILE A 262 11.80 -15.25 -16.84
C ILE A 262 11.98 -16.38 -17.85
N TYR A 263 13.12 -16.39 -18.51
CA TYR A 263 13.48 -17.37 -19.52
C TYR A 263 14.82 -18.00 -19.15
N ASN A 264 14.90 -19.32 -19.13
CA ASN A 264 16.19 -19.99 -18.92
C ASN A 264 17.08 -19.87 -20.18
N SER A 265 18.29 -20.44 -20.12
CA SER A 265 19.25 -20.46 -21.24
C SER A 265 18.73 -21.16 -22.50
N GLU A 266 17.80 -22.10 -22.36
CA GLU A 266 17.16 -22.83 -23.47
C GLU A 266 15.94 -22.09 -24.05
N GLY A 267 15.59 -20.91 -23.50
CA GLY A 267 14.42 -20.15 -23.91
C GLY A 267 13.10 -20.64 -23.31
N LYS A 268 13.13 -21.58 -22.35
CA LYS A 268 11.94 -22.04 -21.64
C LYS A 268 11.42 -20.95 -20.72
N LYS A 269 10.13 -20.62 -20.87
CA LYS A 269 9.43 -19.60 -20.11
C LYS A 269 8.99 -20.13 -18.74
N PHE A 270 9.30 -19.39 -17.68
CA PHE A 270 8.81 -19.61 -16.32
C PHE A 270 8.02 -18.38 -15.86
N ALA A 271 6.86 -18.61 -15.26
CA ALA A 271 6.02 -17.56 -14.68
C ALA A 271 5.97 -17.74 -13.16
N LEU A 272 6.67 -16.87 -12.46
CA LEU A 272 6.79 -16.87 -11.00
C LEU A 272 5.84 -15.84 -10.39
N HIS A 273 5.38 -16.10 -9.17
CA HIS A 273 4.48 -15.23 -8.42
C HIS A 273 5.00 -14.96 -7.01
N LEU A 274 5.12 -15.98 -6.16
CA LEU A 274 5.64 -15.86 -4.80
C LEU A 274 7.11 -16.26 -4.72
N VAL A 275 7.52 -17.26 -5.49
CA VAL A 275 8.90 -17.76 -5.47
C VAL A 275 9.82 -16.71 -6.12
N PRO A 276 10.90 -16.28 -5.44
CA PRO A 276 11.84 -15.33 -6.01
C PRO A 276 12.47 -15.82 -7.32
N SER A 277 12.77 -14.88 -8.23
CA SER A 277 13.26 -15.16 -9.59
C SER A 277 14.65 -15.79 -9.64
N GLY A 278 15.37 -15.78 -8.51
CA GLY A 278 16.64 -16.48 -8.36
C GLY A 278 16.55 -18.01 -8.39
N ILE A 279 15.35 -18.60 -8.30
CA ILE A 279 15.15 -20.06 -8.15
C ILE A 279 15.75 -20.90 -9.29
N LEU A 280 15.96 -20.30 -10.48
CA LEU A 280 16.61 -20.98 -11.61
C LEU A 280 18.12 -21.17 -11.42
N ASN A 281 18.74 -20.51 -10.45
CA ASN A 281 20.18 -20.63 -10.18
C ASN A 281 20.40 -21.59 -9.00
N GLU A 282 20.92 -22.79 -9.27
CA GLU A 282 20.94 -23.92 -8.32
C GLU A 282 21.59 -23.59 -6.97
N ASP A 283 22.64 -22.76 -6.97
CA ASP A 283 23.37 -22.36 -5.75
C ASP A 283 22.70 -21.21 -4.96
N THR A 284 21.62 -20.64 -5.48
CA THR A 284 20.91 -19.53 -4.83
C THR A 284 19.82 -20.04 -3.89
N LEU A 285 19.85 -19.53 -2.65
CA LEU A 285 18.77 -19.69 -1.67
C LEU A 285 17.70 -18.62 -1.87
N CYS A 286 16.45 -19.05 -2.09
CA CYS A 286 15.31 -18.16 -2.17
C CYS A 286 14.67 -17.95 -0.79
N VAL A 287 14.37 -16.70 -0.44
CA VAL A 287 13.73 -16.33 0.83
C VAL A 287 12.44 -15.55 0.59
N ILE A 288 11.34 -15.98 1.21
CA ILE A 288 10.08 -15.26 1.30
C ILE A 288 10.01 -14.60 2.68
N GLY A 289 10.19 -13.27 2.71
CA GLY A 289 10.29 -12.48 3.93
C GLY A 289 8.99 -12.29 4.70
N ASN A 290 9.11 -11.76 5.93
CA ASN A 290 7.99 -11.51 6.84
C ASN A 290 7.02 -10.42 6.35
N GLY A 291 7.43 -9.59 5.39
CA GLY A 291 6.55 -8.60 4.78
C GLY A 291 5.60 -9.18 3.75
N VAL A 292 5.83 -10.40 3.25
CA VAL A 292 4.99 -11.06 2.24
C VAL A 292 3.70 -11.62 2.85
N VAL A 293 2.61 -11.58 2.07
CA VAL A 293 1.37 -12.33 2.34
C VAL A 293 1.32 -13.58 1.46
N VAL A 294 1.26 -14.76 2.09
CA VAL A 294 1.47 -16.05 1.43
C VAL A 294 0.15 -16.80 1.29
N HIS A 295 -0.27 -17.04 0.05
CA HIS A 295 -1.38 -17.93 -0.27
C HIS A 295 -0.82 -19.34 -0.48
N LEU A 296 -1.03 -20.25 0.48
CA LEU A 296 -0.44 -21.59 0.44
C LEU A 296 -0.89 -22.45 -0.75
N PRO A 297 -2.19 -22.48 -1.14
CA PRO A 297 -2.60 -23.21 -2.33
C PRO A 297 -1.83 -22.76 -3.57
N GLY A 298 -1.77 -21.45 -3.83
CA GLY A 298 -1.05 -20.90 -4.99
C GLY A 298 0.47 -21.09 -4.91
N LEU A 299 1.07 -21.01 -3.72
CA LEU A 299 2.49 -21.30 -3.54
C LEU A 299 2.82 -22.76 -3.89
N PHE A 300 2.01 -23.71 -3.44
CA PHE A 300 2.26 -25.12 -3.72
C PHE A 300 2.01 -25.47 -5.18
N GLU A 301 0.99 -24.88 -5.82
CA GLU A 301 0.81 -24.98 -7.28
C GLU A 301 2.04 -24.46 -8.04
N GLU A 302 2.63 -23.35 -7.58
CA GLU A 302 3.85 -22.78 -8.16
C GLU A 302 5.07 -23.69 -7.97
N ILE A 303 5.26 -24.25 -6.78
CA ILE A 303 6.35 -25.22 -6.48
C ILE A 303 6.18 -26.49 -7.32
N ASP A 304 4.99 -27.08 -7.36
CA ASP A 304 4.70 -28.28 -8.16
C ASP A 304 4.93 -28.02 -9.66
N GLY A 305 4.57 -26.83 -10.13
CA GLY A 305 4.86 -26.36 -11.48
C GLY A 305 6.36 -26.25 -11.76
N LEU A 306 7.16 -25.76 -10.81
CA LEU A 306 8.61 -25.67 -10.96
C LEU A 306 9.29 -27.05 -10.97
N GLU A 307 8.92 -27.92 -10.03
CA GLU A 307 9.52 -29.26 -9.90
C GLU A 307 9.20 -30.15 -11.11
N SER A 308 7.94 -30.12 -11.59
CA SER A 308 7.56 -30.81 -12.83
C SER A 308 8.28 -30.29 -14.08
N ASN A 309 8.83 -29.08 -14.02
CA ASN A 309 9.61 -28.47 -15.08
C ASN A 309 11.13 -28.62 -14.91
N GLY A 310 11.58 -29.41 -13.92
CA GLY A 310 12.98 -29.75 -13.70
C GLY A 310 13.73 -28.85 -12.72
N VAL A 311 13.04 -27.92 -12.05
CA VAL A 311 13.66 -26.99 -11.08
C VAL A 311 13.42 -27.52 -9.67
N SER A 312 14.46 -28.03 -9.00
CA SER A 312 14.33 -28.50 -7.62
C SER A 312 14.14 -27.35 -6.64
N CYS A 313 13.05 -27.39 -5.86
CA CYS A 313 12.74 -26.39 -4.83
C CYS A 313 13.19 -26.82 -3.42
N LYS A 314 13.43 -28.12 -3.23
CA LYS A 314 13.73 -28.71 -1.92
C LYS A 314 15.00 -28.14 -1.31
N GLY A 315 14.88 -27.58 -0.09
CA GLY A 315 16.01 -26.99 0.64
C GLY A 315 16.54 -25.68 0.06
N ARG A 316 15.87 -25.12 -0.95
CA ARG A 316 16.27 -23.89 -1.66
C ARG A 316 15.27 -22.76 -1.50
N ILE A 317 14.16 -22.99 -0.80
CA ILE A 317 13.15 -21.97 -0.48
C ILE A 317 13.00 -21.93 1.04
N LEU A 318 13.13 -20.74 1.63
CA LEU A 318 12.78 -20.47 3.01
C LEU A 318 11.61 -19.50 3.07
N ILE A 319 10.69 -19.76 3.99
CA ILE A 319 9.47 -18.98 4.21
C ILE A 319 9.48 -18.50 5.65
N SER A 320 9.28 -17.19 5.82
CA SER A 320 9.23 -16.59 7.13
C SER A 320 8.10 -17.16 7.97
N ASP A 321 8.43 -17.63 9.17
CA ASP A 321 7.47 -17.95 10.22
C ASP A 321 6.61 -16.73 10.65
N ARG A 322 7.05 -15.51 10.32
CA ARG A 322 6.36 -14.24 10.59
C ARG A 322 5.53 -13.73 9.41
N ALA A 323 5.61 -14.35 8.23
CA ALA A 323 4.76 -13.98 7.09
C ALA A 323 3.28 -14.26 7.42
N HIS A 324 2.39 -13.44 6.88
CA HIS A 324 0.95 -13.63 7.07
C HIS A 324 0.37 -14.60 6.04
N LEU A 325 -0.61 -15.38 6.45
CA LEU A 325 -1.34 -16.28 5.56
C LEU A 325 -2.47 -15.54 4.86
N LEU A 326 -2.48 -15.67 3.54
CA LEU A 326 -3.58 -15.26 2.69
C LEU A 326 -4.48 -16.48 2.48
N PHE A 327 -5.72 -16.41 2.96
CA PHE A 327 -6.74 -17.45 2.78
C PHE A 327 -7.64 -17.17 1.57
N ASP A 328 -8.38 -18.19 1.13
CA ASP A 328 -9.37 -18.04 0.06
C ASP A 328 -10.48 -17.05 0.46
N LEU A 329 -10.80 -16.96 1.77
CA LEU A 329 -11.71 -15.94 2.31
C LEU A 329 -11.27 -14.52 1.93
N HIS A 330 -9.96 -14.23 1.94
CA HIS A 330 -9.46 -12.90 1.61
C HIS A 330 -9.69 -12.59 0.13
N GLN A 331 -9.59 -13.59 -0.75
CA GLN A 331 -9.85 -13.43 -2.19
C GLN A 331 -11.32 -13.11 -2.44
N GLU A 332 -12.22 -13.83 -1.76
CA GLU A 332 -13.66 -13.58 -1.84
C GLU A 332 -14.01 -12.18 -1.31
N VAL A 333 -13.48 -11.81 -0.15
CA VAL A 333 -13.67 -10.48 0.46
C VAL A 333 -13.15 -9.35 -0.45
N ASP A 334 -12.03 -9.54 -1.13
CA ASP A 334 -11.48 -8.59 -2.11
C ASP A 334 -12.46 -8.38 -3.28
N GLY A 335 -12.99 -9.49 -3.81
CA GLY A 335 -14.02 -9.46 -4.87
C GLY A 335 -15.32 -8.78 -4.43
N LEU A 336 -15.79 -9.05 -3.21
CA LEU A 336 -16.99 -8.43 -2.63
C LEU A 336 -16.81 -6.92 -2.42
N ARG A 337 -15.63 -6.49 -1.94
CA ARG A 337 -15.32 -5.07 -1.77
C ARG A 337 -15.27 -4.31 -3.10
N GLU A 338 -14.66 -4.89 -4.13
CA GLU A 338 -14.70 -4.30 -5.47
C GLU A 338 -16.15 -4.18 -5.96
N ALA A 339 -17.00 -5.19 -5.76
CA ALA A 339 -18.41 -5.13 -6.16
C ALA A 339 -19.21 -4.02 -5.44
N GLU A 340 -18.89 -3.72 -4.18
CA GLU A 340 -19.50 -2.59 -3.44
C GLU A 340 -19.11 -1.21 -4.00
N LEU A 341 -17.91 -1.08 -4.59
CA LEU A 341 -17.35 0.20 -5.03
C LEU A 341 -17.97 0.74 -6.35
N ALA A 342 -18.84 -0.02 -7.01
CA ALA A 342 -19.63 0.38 -8.18
C ALA A 342 -18.86 1.19 -9.24
N LYS A 343 -18.86 2.52 -9.23
CA LYS A 343 -18.19 3.35 -10.25
C LYS A 343 -16.73 3.69 -9.93
N SER A 344 -16.25 3.34 -8.73
CA SER A 344 -14.92 3.69 -8.22
C SER A 344 -14.04 2.44 -8.03
N PHE A 345 -14.12 1.49 -8.96
CA PHE A 345 -13.28 0.28 -8.92
C PHE A 345 -11.80 0.64 -8.90
N ILE A 346 -11.06 0.07 -7.95
CA ILE A 346 -9.60 0.17 -7.91
C ILE A 346 -9.01 -0.63 -9.08
N GLY A 347 -9.63 -1.77 -9.39
CA GLY A 347 -9.15 -2.74 -10.35
C GLY A 347 -8.16 -3.70 -9.71
N THR A 348 -8.48 -4.20 -8.51
CA THR A 348 -7.62 -5.16 -7.81
C THR A 348 -7.51 -6.45 -8.62
N THR A 349 -6.47 -7.25 -8.34
CA THR A 349 -6.32 -8.57 -8.95
C THR A 349 -7.28 -9.61 -8.36
N LYS A 350 -8.12 -9.24 -7.38
CA LYS A 350 -9.00 -10.12 -6.61
C LYS A 350 -8.23 -11.30 -5.99
N ARG A 351 -6.97 -11.05 -5.63
CA ARG A 351 -6.07 -12.04 -5.03
C ARG A 351 -6.04 -11.97 -3.51
N GLY A 352 -6.84 -11.10 -2.88
CA GLY A 352 -6.95 -11.04 -1.41
C GLY A 352 -5.81 -10.31 -0.71
N ILE A 353 -4.98 -9.56 -1.46
CA ILE A 353 -3.80 -8.88 -0.92
C ILE A 353 -4.23 -7.82 0.10
N GLY A 354 -5.14 -6.93 -0.29
CA GLY A 354 -5.63 -5.85 0.58
C GLY A 354 -6.28 -6.37 1.86
N PRO A 355 -7.27 -7.29 1.78
CA PRO A 355 -7.87 -7.88 2.97
C PRO A 355 -6.85 -8.57 3.89
N CYS A 356 -5.87 -9.30 3.35
CA CYS A 356 -4.86 -9.95 4.19
C CYS A 356 -3.97 -8.92 4.93
N TYR A 357 -3.52 -7.86 4.26
CA TYR A 357 -2.81 -6.76 4.93
C TYR A 357 -3.70 -6.03 5.94
N ALA A 358 -5.01 -5.90 5.68
CA ALA A 358 -5.94 -5.35 6.66
C ALA A 358 -6.00 -6.20 7.92
N SER A 359 -6.10 -7.54 7.80
CA SER A 359 -6.07 -8.45 8.96
C SER A 359 -4.75 -8.38 9.72
N LYS A 360 -3.62 -8.21 9.02
CA LYS A 360 -2.31 -7.95 9.62
C LYS A 360 -2.32 -6.68 10.48
N VAL A 361 -2.84 -5.57 9.95
CA VAL A 361 -2.90 -4.28 10.65
C VAL A 361 -3.90 -4.30 11.81
N ILE A 362 -5.04 -4.98 11.65
CA ILE A 362 -6.05 -5.16 12.70
C ILE A 362 -5.52 -6.09 13.82
N ARG A 363 -4.50 -6.91 13.53
CA ARG A 363 -3.86 -7.88 14.43
C ARG A 363 -4.73 -9.10 14.73
N ASN A 364 -5.68 -9.43 13.84
CA ASN A 364 -6.42 -10.68 13.85
C ASN A 364 -5.94 -11.68 12.78
N GLY A 365 -5.03 -11.26 11.88
CA GLY A 365 -4.46 -12.12 10.85
C GLY A 365 -3.61 -13.26 11.42
N ILE A 366 -3.64 -14.40 10.72
CA ILE A 366 -2.88 -15.60 11.06
C ILE A 366 -1.54 -15.59 10.31
N ARG A 367 -0.46 -15.99 10.98
CA ARG A 367 0.89 -16.10 10.42
C ARG A 367 1.29 -17.54 10.17
N VAL A 368 2.35 -17.75 9.40
CA VAL A 368 2.90 -19.08 9.10
C VAL A 368 3.22 -19.87 10.39
N SER A 369 3.80 -19.22 11.41
CA SER A 369 4.08 -19.84 12.72
C SER A 369 2.86 -20.43 13.42
N ASP A 370 1.66 -19.89 13.19
CA ASP A 370 0.45 -20.38 13.83
C ASP A 370 0.04 -21.78 13.34
N LEU A 371 0.53 -22.21 12.16
CA LEU A 371 0.28 -23.56 11.62
C LEU A 371 0.97 -24.68 12.43
N ARG A 372 1.94 -24.33 13.28
CA ARG A 372 2.54 -25.27 14.25
C ARG A 372 1.63 -25.53 15.46
N HIS A 373 0.58 -24.72 15.63
CA HIS A 373 -0.33 -24.76 16.77
C HIS A 373 -1.77 -25.05 16.31
N MET A 374 -1.96 -26.21 15.70
CA MET A 374 -3.26 -26.66 15.18
C MET A 374 -4.34 -26.86 16.26
N ASP A 375 -3.96 -26.85 17.53
CA ASP A 375 -4.84 -26.79 18.70
C ASP A 375 -5.54 -25.42 18.86
N THR A 376 -4.88 -24.34 18.44
CA THR A 376 -5.41 -22.95 18.51
C THR A 376 -5.79 -22.36 17.15
N PHE A 377 -5.36 -22.99 16.06
CA PHE A 377 -5.62 -22.51 14.70
C PHE A 377 -7.11 -22.41 14.35
N PRO A 378 -7.98 -23.40 14.67
CA PRO A 378 -9.41 -23.32 14.32
C PRO A 378 -10.11 -22.10 14.92
N GLN A 379 -9.78 -21.73 16.16
CA GLN A 379 -10.36 -20.59 16.86
C GLN A 379 -9.91 -19.26 16.22
N LYS A 380 -8.65 -19.17 15.80
CA LYS A 380 -8.15 -17.99 15.07
C LYS A 380 -8.82 -17.83 13.70
N LEU A 381 -9.01 -18.94 12.98
CA LEU A 381 -9.64 -18.93 11.66
C LEU A 381 -11.14 -18.59 11.74
N ASP A 382 -11.84 -19.11 12.75
CA ASP A 382 -13.24 -18.78 13.03
C ASP A 382 -13.44 -17.27 13.25
N LEU A 383 -12.55 -16.61 13.98
CA LEU A 383 -12.59 -15.15 14.17
C LEU A 383 -12.48 -14.39 12.84
N LEU A 384 -11.60 -14.82 11.94
CA LEU A 384 -11.44 -14.18 10.63
C LEU A 384 -12.66 -14.40 9.72
N LEU A 385 -13.19 -15.63 9.67
CA LEU A 385 -14.38 -15.96 8.89
C LEU A 385 -15.62 -15.23 9.42
N SER A 386 -15.76 -15.16 10.75
CA SER A 386 -16.85 -14.46 11.42
C SER A 386 -16.82 -12.95 11.16
N ASP A 387 -15.63 -12.33 11.18
CA ASP A 387 -15.47 -10.90 10.83
C ASP A 387 -15.89 -10.64 9.38
N ALA A 388 -15.46 -11.49 8.44
CA ALA A 388 -15.86 -11.40 7.04
C ALA A 388 -17.38 -11.54 6.86
N ALA A 389 -18.00 -12.52 7.52
CA ALA A 389 -19.45 -12.76 7.47
C ALA A 389 -20.26 -11.59 8.07
N TYR A 390 -19.77 -11.00 9.15
CA TYR A 390 -20.38 -9.83 9.76
C TYR A 390 -20.31 -8.62 8.83
N ARG A 391 -19.16 -8.39 8.18
CA ARG A 391 -18.95 -7.25 7.29
C ARG A 391 -19.68 -7.40 5.96
N PHE A 392 -19.73 -8.59 5.37
CA PHE A 392 -20.29 -8.82 4.05
C PHE A 392 -21.42 -9.85 4.12
N LYS A 393 -22.66 -9.39 3.99
CA LYS A 393 -23.85 -10.27 4.01
C LYS A 393 -23.86 -11.34 2.91
N ALA A 394 -23.10 -11.14 1.84
CA ALA A 394 -22.97 -12.08 0.74
C ALA A 394 -21.92 -13.18 1.02
N PHE A 395 -21.11 -13.04 2.07
CA PHE A 395 -20.14 -14.04 2.49
C PHE A 395 -20.84 -15.12 3.31
N ASN A 396 -20.98 -16.32 2.73
CA ASN A 396 -21.75 -17.41 3.32
C ASN A 396 -20.89 -18.27 4.25
N TYR A 397 -20.66 -17.76 5.46
CA TYR A 397 -19.96 -18.52 6.50
C TYR A 397 -20.81 -19.67 7.05
N SER A 398 -20.21 -20.86 7.18
CA SER A 398 -20.81 -22.03 7.82
C SER A 398 -19.79 -22.78 8.67
N SER A 399 -20.27 -23.57 9.64
CA SER A 399 -19.40 -24.42 10.46
C SER A 399 -18.66 -25.48 9.63
N ASP A 400 -19.23 -25.92 8.52
CA ASP A 400 -18.61 -26.91 7.64
C ASP A 400 -17.45 -26.30 6.85
N MET A 401 -17.60 -25.06 6.36
CA MET A 401 -16.51 -24.29 5.75
C MET A 401 -15.31 -24.16 6.69
N LEU A 402 -15.54 -23.85 7.98
CA LEU A 402 -14.47 -23.78 8.96
C LEU A 402 -13.74 -25.12 9.11
N ARG A 403 -14.47 -26.23 9.24
CA ARG A 403 -13.87 -27.57 9.36
C ARG A 403 -13.04 -27.94 8.14
N ASP A 404 -13.58 -27.67 6.95
CA ASP A 404 -12.91 -27.98 5.68
C ASP A 404 -11.61 -27.18 5.51
N GLU A 405 -11.62 -25.88 5.82
CA GLU A 405 -10.42 -25.05 5.77
C GLU A 405 -9.39 -25.46 6.83
N VAL A 406 -9.82 -25.83 8.04
CA VAL A 406 -8.91 -26.37 9.08
C VAL A 406 -8.20 -27.64 8.62
N GLU A 407 -8.93 -28.63 8.09
CA GLU A 407 -8.33 -29.88 7.61
C GLU A 407 -7.45 -29.67 6.37
N LYS A 408 -7.82 -28.73 5.49
CA LYS A 408 -6.98 -28.31 4.37
C LYS A 408 -5.67 -27.71 4.84
N TYR A 409 -5.71 -26.75 5.77
CA TYR A 409 -4.50 -26.09 6.27
C TYR A 409 -3.64 -26.98 7.16
N LYS A 410 -4.22 -27.99 7.82
CA LYS A 410 -3.47 -29.03 8.52
C LYS A 410 -2.54 -29.79 7.56
N ARG A 411 -3.04 -30.20 6.39
CA ARG A 411 -2.22 -30.86 5.35
C ARG A 411 -1.16 -29.92 4.78
N TYR A 412 -1.50 -28.64 4.61
CA TYR A 412 -0.51 -27.65 4.19
C TYR A 412 0.57 -27.41 5.25
N ALA A 413 0.25 -27.43 6.53
CA ALA A 413 1.22 -27.27 7.61
C ALA A 413 2.30 -28.35 7.53
N GLU A 414 1.91 -29.63 7.36
CA GLU A 414 2.85 -30.75 7.21
C GLU A 414 3.78 -30.57 6.00
N ARG A 415 3.22 -30.16 4.85
CA ARG A 415 3.99 -29.93 3.63
C ARG A 415 4.88 -28.68 3.71
N LEU A 416 4.44 -27.66 4.45
CA LEU A 416 5.12 -26.37 4.57
C LEU A 416 6.30 -26.42 5.53
N GLU A 417 6.24 -27.23 6.58
CA GLU A 417 7.22 -27.24 7.68
C GLU A 417 8.70 -27.25 7.23
N PRO A 418 9.12 -28.04 6.21
CA PRO A 418 10.52 -28.03 5.75
C PRO A 418 11.00 -26.70 5.16
N TYR A 419 10.08 -25.82 4.77
CA TYR A 419 10.36 -24.50 4.21
C TYR A 419 10.37 -23.40 5.30
N VAL A 420 9.79 -23.63 6.48
CA VAL A 420 9.61 -22.59 7.48
C VAL A 420 10.91 -22.30 8.22
N ALA A 421 11.31 -21.03 8.29
CA ALA A 421 12.49 -20.59 9.04
C ALA A 421 12.26 -19.22 9.70
N ASP A 422 13.04 -18.93 10.77
CA ASP A 422 13.18 -17.54 11.24
C ASP A 422 14.04 -16.78 10.22
N THR A 423 13.37 -16.21 9.23
CA THR A 423 14.04 -15.47 8.15
C THR A 423 14.76 -14.23 8.66
N VAL A 424 14.30 -13.61 9.77
CA VAL A 424 14.98 -12.44 10.32
C VAL A 424 16.36 -12.86 10.82
N HIS A 425 16.45 -13.97 11.54
CA HIS A 425 17.72 -14.53 11.97
C HIS A 425 18.60 -14.93 10.77
N VAL A 426 18.05 -15.72 9.83
CA VAL A 426 18.81 -16.19 8.64
C VAL A 426 19.40 -15.03 7.84
N MET A 427 18.61 -13.98 7.59
CA MET A 427 19.07 -12.84 6.80
C MET A 427 20.17 -12.05 7.52
N ASN A 428 20.02 -11.79 8.82
CA ASN A 428 21.03 -11.05 9.58
C ASN A 428 22.33 -11.85 9.80
N GLU A 429 22.23 -13.17 10.01
CA GLU A 429 23.40 -14.06 10.04
C GLU A 429 24.12 -14.11 8.70
N ALA A 430 23.39 -14.22 7.59
CA ALA A 430 23.96 -14.16 6.26
C ALA A 430 24.72 -12.84 6.02
N ILE A 431 24.15 -11.71 6.46
CA ILE A 431 24.83 -10.40 6.39
C ILE A 431 26.13 -10.41 7.22
N ALA A 432 26.08 -10.92 8.46
CA ALA A 432 27.24 -11.02 9.34
C ALA A 432 28.35 -11.89 8.74
N GLN A 433 27.97 -12.99 8.09
CA GLN A 433 28.84 -13.93 7.37
C GLN A 433 29.32 -13.43 6.01
N LYS A 434 29.04 -12.16 5.66
CA LYS A 434 29.46 -11.53 4.39
C LYS A 434 28.84 -12.16 3.14
N LYS A 435 27.73 -12.88 3.28
CA LYS A 435 27.00 -13.44 2.14
C LYS A 435 26.37 -12.35 1.30
N LYS A 436 26.35 -12.56 -0.02
CA LYS A 436 25.70 -11.64 -0.96
C LYS A 436 24.19 -11.89 -1.02
N ILE A 437 23.41 -10.84 -0.81
CA ILE A 437 21.94 -10.86 -0.83
C ILE A 437 21.41 -9.92 -1.91
N LEU A 438 20.51 -10.43 -2.74
CA LEU A 438 19.74 -9.66 -3.71
C LEU A 438 18.27 -9.62 -3.31
N VAL A 439 17.73 -8.42 -3.13
CA VAL A 439 16.32 -8.22 -2.79
C VAL A 439 15.50 -8.02 -4.05
N GLU A 440 14.47 -8.83 -4.23
CA GLU A 440 13.48 -8.71 -5.29
C GLU A 440 12.26 -7.91 -4.77
N GLY A 441 12.06 -6.70 -5.30
CA GLY A 441 10.86 -5.93 -5.05
C GLY A 441 9.64 -6.50 -5.79
N GLY A 442 8.52 -6.63 -5.08
CA GLY A 442 7.19 -6.76 -5.68
C GLY A 442 6.69 -5.41 -6.22
N GLN A 443 5.87 -5.42 -7.28
CA GLN A 443 5.31 -4.20 -7.90
C GLN A 443 6.34 -3.05 -8.06
N ALA A 444 5.95 -1.81 -7.82
CA ALA A 444 6.76 -0.62 -8.11
C ALA A 444 6.31 0.56 -7.24
N THR A 445 7.18 1.56 -7.09
CA THR A 445 6.99 2.67 -6.14
C THR A 445 5.74 3.50 -6.40
N MET A 446 5.28 3.69 -7.65
CA MET A 446 4.04 4.45 -7.88
C MET A 446 2.76 3.68 -7.53
N LEU A 447 2.90 2.41 -7.14
CA LEU A 447 1.86 1.59 -6.52
C LEU A 447 2.06 1.46 -5.00
N ASP A 448 2.99 2.20 -4.40
CA ASP A 448 3.21 2.17 -2.96
C ASP A 448 2.00 2.71 -2.19
N ILE A 449 1.69 2.10 -1.05
CA ILE A 449 0.53 2.49 -0.23
C ILE A 449 0.64 3.94 0.26
N ASP A 450 1.85 4.43 0.50
CA ASP A 450 2.12 5.78 1.02
C ASP A 450 2.51 6.76 -0.10
N PHE A 451 3.35 6.31 -1.03
CA PHE A 451 3.95 7.18 -2.05
C PHE A 451 3.30 7.09 -3.43
N GLY A 452 2.42 6.12 -3.65
CA GLY A 452 1.77 5.92 -4.93
C GLY A 452 0.56 6.83 -5.14
N THR A 453 -0.15 6.59 -6.26
CA THR A 453 -1.38 7.31 -6.62
C THR A 453 -2.60 6.82 -5.82
N TYR A 454 -2.58 6.97 -4.49
CA TYR A 454 -3.64 6.49 -3.58
C TYR A 454 -5.03 7.05 -3.95
N PRO A 455 -6.10 6.24 -4.01
CA PRO A 455 -6.21 4.85 -3.54
C PRO A 455 -5.86 3.78 -4.59
N PHE A 456 -5.39 4.17 -5.77
CA PHE A 456 -5.09 3.26 -6.87
C PHE A 456 -3.68 2.67 -6.78
N VAL A 457 -3.42 2.01 -5.65
CA VAL A 457 -2.13 1.48 -5.21
C VAL A 457 -2.28 0.07 -4.66
N THR A 458 -1.18 -0.61 -4.36
CA THR A 458 -1.23 -1.87 -3.60
C THR A 458 -1.30 -1.59 -2.09
N SER A 459 -1.51 -2.63 -1.29
CA SER A 459 -1.60 -2.53 0.18
C SER A 459 -0.27 -2.81 0.88
N SER A 460 0.83 -2.72 0.15
CA SER A 460 2.19 -2.97 0.63
C SER A 460 3.12 -1.82 0.23
N SER A 461 4.38 -1.88 0.66
CA SER A 461 5.38 -0.84 0.43
C SER A 461 6.46 -1.29 -0.57
N PRO A 462 6.22 -1.21 -1.90
CA PRO A 462 7.20 -1.45 -2.96
C PRO A 462 8.29 -0.38 -3.11
N SER A 463 8.44 0.50 -2.12
CA SER A 463 9.61 1.36 -1.91
C SER A 463 10.73 0.66 -1.14
N ALA A 464 11.91 1.28 -1.10
CA ALA A 464 13.11 0.79 -0.41
C ALA A 464 12.88 0.54 1.09
N GLY A 465 12.00 1.32 1.73
CA GLY A 465 11.62 1.09 3.13
C GLY A 465 11.01 -0.30 3.37
N GLY A 466 10.28 -0.83 2.38
CA GLY A 466 9.70 -2.17 2.41
C GLY A 466 10.73 -3.30 2.47
N ILE A 467 11.96 -3.06 2.01
CA ILE A 467 13.07 -4.02 2.16
C ILE A 467 13.36 -4.24 3.65
N CYS A 468 13.48 -3.15 4.41
CA CYS A 468 13.83 -3.20 5.82
C CYS A 468 12.71 -3.83 6.64
N THR A 469 11.48 -3.34 6.47
CA THR A 469 10.31 -3.82 7.23
C THR A 469 9.92 -5.26 6.84
N GLY A 470 10.18 -5.66 5.61
CA GLY A 470 9.81 -6.95 5.05
C GLY A 470 10.82 -8.09 5.25
N LEU A 471 12.08 -7.78 5.59
CA LEU A 471 13.14 -8.75 5.82
C LEU A 471 13.77 -8.68 7.22
N GLY A 472 13.47 -7.63 7.99
CA GLY A 472 14.06 -7.43 9.31
C GLY A 472 15.55 -7.07 9.25
N ILE A 473 15.97 -6.38 8.19
CA ILE A 473 17.35 -5.90 8.03
C ILE A 473 17.45 -4.40 8.34
N ALA A 474 18.58 -3.98 8.91
CA ALA A 474 18.79 -2.58 9.26
C ALA A 474 18.93 -1.71 7.99
N PRO A 475 18.39 -0.47 7.96
CA PRO A 475 18.52 0.41 6.79
C PRO A 475 19.97 0.63 6.34
N ARG A 476 20.92 0.73 7.28
CA ARG A 476 22.36 0.87 6.99
C ARG A 476 23.00 -0.33 6.30
N ALA A 477 22.33 -1.49 6.28
CA ALA A 477 22.82 -2.69 5.61
C ALA A 477 22.45 -2.69 4.12
N VAL A 478 21.41 -1.95 3.73
CA VAL A 478 21.00 -1.83 2.33
C VAL A 478 22.05 -0.99 1.59
N GLY A 479 22.62 -1.56 0.53
CA GLY A 479 23.57 -0.90 -0.34
C GLY A 479 22.94 -0.46 -1.64
N ASP A 480 23.43 -0.98 -2.76
CA ASP A 480 23.01 -0.57 -4.10
C ASP A 480 21.56 -0.95 -4.40
N LEU A 481 20.78 0.06 -4.81
CA LEU A 481 19.41 -0.12 -5.28
C LEU A 481 19.34 0.20 -6.77
N ILE A 482 18.90 -0.79 -7.54
CA ILE A 482 18.69 -0.67 -8.97
C ILE A 482 17.21 -0.40 -9.23
N GLY A 483 16.93 0.76 -9.82
CA GLY A 483 15.58 1.14 -10.26
C GLY A 483 15.28 0.58 -11.64
N VAL A 484 14.30 -0.31 -11.76
CA VAL A 484 13.85 -0.83 -13.05
C VAL A 484 12.80 0.11 -13.62
N VAL A 485 13.16 0.73 -14.75
CA VAL A 485 12.35 1.69 -15.48
C VAL A 485 12.13 1.16 -16.88
N LYS A 486 10.89 1.09 -17.34
CA LYS A 486 10.56 0.76 -18.71
C LYS A 486 10.76 2.01 -19.59
N ALA A 487 11.20 1.84 -20.83
CA ALA A 487 11.42 2.93 -21.79
C ALA A 487 10.15 3.73 -22.15
N TYR A 488 9.00 3.28 -21.67
CA TYR A 488 7.71 3.95 -21.73
C TYR A 488 6.95 3.58 -20.46
N THR A 489 5.82 4.22 -20.19
CA THR A 489 5.06 3.95 -18.98
C THR A 489 3.88 3.03 -19.28
N THR A 490 3.62 2.09 -18.38
CA THR A 490 2.41 1.26 -18.44
C THR A 490 1.71 1.25 -17.11
N ARG A 491 0.39 1.10 -17.14
CA ARG A 491 -0.41 0.95 -15.93
C ARG A 491 -1.51 -0.09 -16.08
N VAL A 492 -1.65 -0.91 -15.06
CA VAL A 492 -2.78 -1.84 -14.88
C VAL A 492 -3.76 -1.20 -13.90
N GLY A 493 -5.05 -1.22 -14.24
CA GLY A 493 -6.09 -0.67 -13.36
C GLY A 493 -6.45 0.79 -13.65
N SER A 494 -7.33 1.30 -12.79
CA SER A 494 -7.90 2.66 -12.87
C SER A 494 -6.96 3.71 -12.27
N GLY A 495 -7.31 4.99 -12.43
CA GLY A 495 -6.69 6.15 -11.78
C GLY A 495 -5.93 7.07 -12.74
N PRO A 496 -5.24 8.10 -12.22
CA PRO A 496 -4.60 9.11 -13.07
C PRO A 496 -3.34 8.59 -13.76
N PHE A 497 -3.15 8.91 -15.03
CA PHE A 497 -1.97 8.53 -15.80
C PHE A 497 -1.58 9.69 -16.73
N PRO A 498 -0.76 10.64 -16.25
CA PRO A 498 -0.51 11.90 -16.95
C PRO A 498 0.02 11.75 -18.37
N THR A 499 0.90 10.77 -18.61
CA THR A 499 1.51 10.52 -19.92
C THR A 499 0.77 9.50 -20.78
N GLU A 500 -0.46 9.14 -20.40
CA GLU A 500 -1.25 8.17 -21.17
C GLU A 500 -1.48 8.63 -22.61
N ILE A 501 -1.27 7.73 -23.56
CA ILE A 501 -1.57 7.94 -24.97
C ILE A 501 -2.86 7.19 -25.28
N LEU A 502 -3.93 7.93 -25.53
CA LEU A 502 -5.21 7.36 -25.94
C LEU A 502 -5.21 7.07 -27.46
N GLY A 503 -5.86 5.98 -27.85
CA GLY A 503 -5.99 5.58 -29.26
C GLY A 503 -4.74 4.92 -29.85
N SER A 504 -4.51 5.13 -31.15
CA SER A 504 -3.57 4.35 -31.97
C SER A 504 -2.11 4.39 -31.48
N GLY A 505 -1.63 5.53 -30.97
CA GLY A 505 -0.26 5.64 -30.46
C GLY A 505 -0.01 4.76 -29.23
N GLY A 506 -0.98 4.69 -28.31
CA GLY A 506 -0.91 3.80 -27.15
C GLY A 506 -1.06 2.33 -27.53
N ASP A 507 -1.83 2.05 -28.59
CA ASP A 507 -1.99 0.69 -29.12
C ASP A 507 -0.69 0.15 -29.73
N LEU A 508 0.07 0.99 -30.45
CA LEU A 508 1.39 0.60 -30.98
C LEU A 508 2.33 0.13 -29.87
N LEU A 509 2.48 0.92 -28.80
CA LEU A 509 3.28 0.53 -27.63
C LEU A 509 2.75 -0.74 -26.96
N ARG A 510 1.42 -0.87 -26.88
CA ARG A 510 0.79 -2.04 -26.27
C ARG A 510 1.09 -3.32 -27.04
N PHE A 511 0.97 -3.30 -28.36
CA PHE A 511 1.21 -4.47 -29.20
C PHE A 511 2.70 -4.82 -29.29
N ALA A 512 3.57 -3.85 -29.56
CA ALA A 512 5.01 -4.07 -29.63
C ALA A 512 5.56 -4.56 -28.27
N GLY A 513 5.09 -3.97 -27.17
CA GLY A 513 5.48 -4.36 -25.82
C GLY A 513 4.79 -5.60 -25.25
N GLN A 514 3.84 -6.21 -25.97
CA GLN A 514 3.00 -7.31 -25.48
C GLN A 514 2.35 -7.00 -24.12
N GLU A 515 1.78 -5.80 -24.00
CA GLU A 515 1.29 -5.25 -22.74
C GLU A 515 -0.12 -5.73 -22.38
N PHE A 516 -0.19 -7.03 -22.13
CA PHE A 516 -1.37 -7.75 -21.65
C PHE A 516 -1.04 -8.48 -20.35
N GLY A 517 -1.99 -8.51 -19.41
CA GLY A 517 -1.83 -9.25 -18.16
C GLY A 517 -1.63 -10.74 -18.41
N THR A 518 -0.63 -11.35 -17.78
CA THR A 518 -0.29 -12.77 -17.99
C THR A 518 -1.38 -13.73 -17.51
N THR A 519 -2.06 -13.40 -16.41
CA THR A 519 -3.17 -14.21 -15.89
C THR A 519 -4.52 -13.79 -16.48
N THR A 520 -4.79 -12.48 -16.53
CA THR A 520 -6.13 -11.96 -16.86
C THR A 520 -6.32 -11.64 -18.34
N GLY A 521 -5.24 -11.53 -19.12
CA GLY A 521 -5.28 -11.04 -20.50
C GLY A 521 -5.65 -9.56 -20.64
N ARG A 522 -5.84 -8.82 -19.54
CA ARG A 522 -6.31 -7.44 -19.58
C ARG A 522 -5.29 -6.53 -20.28
N PRO A 523 -5.70 -5.68 -21.24
CA PRO A 523 -4.80 -4.72 -21.87
C PRO A 523 -4.33 -3.69 -20.84
N ARG A 524 -3.04 -3.38 -20.86
CA ARG A 524 -2.48 -2.29 -20.04
C ARG A 524 -2.65 -0.95 -20.75
N ARG A 525 -2.88 0.08 -19.95
CA ARG A 525 -2.79 1.47 -20.41
C ARG A 525 -1.33 1.78 -20.71
N CYS A 526 -1.05 2.47 -21.80
CA CYS A 526 0.31 2.75 -22.27
C CYS A 526 0.48 4.25 -22.49
N GLY A 527 1.68 4.75 -22.21
CA GLY A 527 1.99 6.16 -22.27
C GLY A 527 3.49 6.40 -22.39
N TRP A 528 3.88 7.65 -22.62
CA TRP A 528 5.28 8.03 -22.70
C TRP A 528 5.99 7.87 -21.35
N LEU A 529 7.33 7.82 -21.37
CA LEU A 529 8.11 7.81 -20.14
C LEU A 529 7.89 9.11 -19.37
N ASP A 530 7.45 8.97 -18.12
CA ASP A 530 7.18 10.08 -17.23
C ASP A 530 8.40 10.38 -16.35
N ILE A 531 9.12 11.45 -16.70
CA ILE A 531 10.35 11.84 -16.02
C ILE A 531 10.04 12.46 -14.65
N VAL A 532 8.91 13.15 -14.50
CA VAL A 532 8.50 13.74 -13.21
C VAL A 532 8.24 12.64 -12.18
N ALA A 533 7.47 11.62 -12.56
CA ALA A 533 7.22 10.45 -11.71
C ALA A 533 8.51 9.64 -11.45
N LEU A 534 9.38 9.49 -12.45
CA LEU A 534 10.65 8.78 -12.30
C LEU A 534 11.60 9.49 -11.33
N LYS A 535 11.73 10.82 -11.40
CA LYS A 535 12.54 11.62 -10.47
C LYS A 535 12.03 11.48 -9.03
N TYR A 536 10.71 11.56 -8.85
CA TYR A 536 10.08 11.35 -7.55
C TYR A 536 10.38 9.95 -6.99
N SER A 537 10.24 8.91 -7.81
CA SER A 537 10.60 7.53 -7.45
C SER A 537 12.09 7.37 -7.10
N CYS A 538 12.98 8.03 -7.85
CA CYS A 538 14.42 8.04 -7.54
C CYS A 538 14.71 8.71 -6.20
N GLN A 539 14.04 9.82 -5.88
CA GLN A 539 14.20 10.51 -4.60
C GLN A 539 13.75 9.65 -3.41
N ILE A 540 12.64 8.91 -3.54
CA ILE A 540 12.13 8.04 -2.47
C ILE A 540 13.08 6.89 -2.18
N ASN A 541 13.62 6.27 -3.23
CA ASN A 541 14.37 5.03 -3.09
C ASN A 541 15.88 5.22 -3.02
N GLY A 542 16.41 6.36 -3.47
CA GLY A 542 17.86 6.60 -3.51
C GLY A 542 18.58 5.62 -4.43
N PHE A 543 18.08 5.43 -5.66
CA PHE A 543 18.68 4.49 -6.62
C PHE A 543 20.13 4.84 -6.93
N SER A 544 21.02 3.85 -6.89
CA SER A 544 22.43 4.00 -7.30
C SER A 544 22.60 3.83 -8.81
N SER A 545 21.71 3.09 -9.46
CA SER A 545 21.64 2.97 -10.92
C SER A 545 20.25 2.57 -11.40
N LEU A 546 20.03 2.69 -12.71
CA LEU A 546 18.80 2.30 -13.38
C LEU A 546 19.02 1.12 -14.33
N ASN A 547 17.97 0.34 -14.50
CA ASN A 547 17.82 -0.64 -15.57
C ASN A 547 16.69 -0.18 -16.51
N LEU A 548 17.05 0.30 -17.71
CA LEU A 548 16.11 0.75 -18.72
C LEU A 548 15.65 -0.43 -19.58
N THR A 549 14.42 -0.90 -19.36
CA THR A 549 13.90 -2.10 -20.03
C THR A 549 13.02 -1.76 -21.23
N LYS A 550 12.87 -2.76 -22.12
CA LYS A 550 12.00 -2.68 -23.30
C LYS A 550 12.34 -1.50 -24.21
N LEU A 551 13.63 -1.18 -24.35
CA LEU A 551 14.06 -0.13 -25.26
C LEU A 551 13.72 -0.51 -26.72
N ASP A 552 13.77 -1.80 -27.03
CA ASP A 552 13.43 -2.39 -28.33
C ASP A 552 12.00 -2.08 -28.80
N VAL A 553 11.07 -1.84 -27.88
CA VAL A 553 9.66 -1.52 -28.20
C VAL A 553 9.52 -0.16 -28.90
N LEU A 554 10.49 0.74 -28.72
CA LEU A 554 10.44 2.08 -29.34
C LEU A 554 11.04 2.11 -30.75
N SER A 555 11.50 0.96 -31.28
CA SER A 555 12.35 0.91 -32.47
C SER A 555 11.70 1.43 -33.74
N ASP A 556 10.39 1.27 -33.90
CA ASP A 556 9.67 1.63 -35.13
C ASP A 556 9.12 3.07 -35.12
N LEU A 557 9.36 3.83 -34.05
CA LEU A 557 8.83 5.18 -33.89
C LEU A 557 9.68 6.22 -34.62
N ASP A 558 9.03 7.21 -35.24
CA ASP A 558 9.66 8.40 -35.82
C ASP A 558 10.14 9.38 -34.73
N GLU A 559 9.28 9.60 -33.74
CA GLU A 559 9.49 10.52 -32.64
C GLU A 559 9.11 9.84 -31.32
N ILE A 560 9.85 10.14 -30.27
CA ILE A 560 9.65 9.62 -28.93
C ILE A 560 9.52 10.81 -27.99
N GLN A 561 8.50 10.81 -27.13
CA GLN A 561 8.29 11.91 -26.18
C GLN A 561 8.68 11.50 -24.75
N LEU A 562 9.17 12.48 -23.99
CA LEU A 562 9.43 12.37 -22.55
C LEU A 562 8.58 13.41 -21.82
N GLY A 563 7.79 13.00 -20.81
CA GLY A 563 7.03 13.93 -19.98
C GLY A 563 7.96 14.58 -18.94
N VAL A 564 8.48 15.77 -19.22
CA VAL A 564 9.59 16.40 -18.46
C VAL A 564 9.14 17.37 -17.38
N SER A 565 7.93 17.90 -17.48
CA SER A 565 7.39 18.91 -16.56
C SER A 565 5.87 18.79 -16.47
N TYR A 566 5.32 19.13 -15.31
CA TYR A 566 3.89 19.22 -15.09
C TYR A 566 3.48 20.67 -14.85
N LYS A 567 2.35 21.07 -15.44
CA LYS A 567 1.74 22.38 -15.27
C LYS A 567 0.32 22.30 -14.76
N ASN A 568 -0.03 23.23 -13.89
CA ASN A 568 -1.39 23.51 -13.50
C ASN A 568 -2.22 24.03 -14.68
N ALA A 569 -3.55 24.04 -14.53
CA ALA A 569 -4.45 24.57 -15.55
C ALA A 569 -4.18 26.05 -15.88
N ASP A 570 -3.69 26.83 -14.90
CA ASP A 570 -3.29 28.23 -15.03
C ASP A 570 -1.89 28.44 -15.65
N GLY A 571 -1.16 27.36 -15.94
CA GLY A 571 0.17 27.36 -16.53
C GLY A 571 1.33 27.41 -15.54
N SER A 572 1.07 27.51 -14.23
CA SER A 572 2.12 27.46 -13.20
C SER A 572 2.77 26.07 -13.12
N GLN A 573 4.08 26.01 -12.89
CA GLN A 573 4.82 24.75 -12.80
C GLN A 573 4.57 24.03 -11.48
N ILE A 574 4.40 22.71 -11.55
CA ILE A 574 4.33 21.82 -10.40
C ILE A 574 5.74 21.29 -10.14
N GLN A 575 6.26 21.52 -8.93
CA GLN A 575 7.66 21.23 -8.59
C GLN A 575 7.97 19.73 -8.42
N SER A 576 7.00 18.93 -7.98
CA SER A 576 7.16 17.51 -7.68
C SER A 576 5.87 16.75 -8.00
N PHE A 577 5.95 15.42 -8.08
CA PHE A 577 4.78 14.56 -8.27
C PHE A 577 3.71 14.84 -7.20
N PRO A 578 2.47 15.20 -7.57
CA PRO A 578 1.43 15.60 -6.63
C PRO A 578 0.74 14.40 -5.97
N SER A 579 0.37 14.55 -4.70
CA SER A 579 -0.46 13.58 -3.97
C SER A 579 -1.96 13.74 -4.24
N ASP A 580 -2.41 14.93 -4.66
CA ASP A 580 -3.81 15.18 -5.02
C ASP A 580 -4.13 14.59 -6.40
N LEU A 581 -4.98 13.56 -6.42
CA LEU A 581 -5.40 12.92 -7.66
C LEU A 581 -6.16 13.87 -8.59
N ARG A 582 -6.94 14.82 -8.06
CA ARG A 582 -7.67 15.77 -8.91
C ARG A 582 -6.70 16.65 -9.68
N LEU A 583 -5.64 17.09 -9.00
CA LEU A 583 -4.54 17.80 -9.64
C LEU A 583 -3.83 16.93 -10.68
N LEU A 584 -3.54 15.66 -10.33
CA LEU A 584 -2.90 14.71 -11.22
C LEU A 584 -3.72 14.39 -12.49
N GLU A 585 -5.05 14.44 -12.42
CA GLU A 585 -5.96 14.25 -13.56
C GLU A 585 -6.10 15.48 -14.46
N GLN A 586 -5.91 16.68 -13.91
CA GLN A 586 -6.17 17.95 -14.60
C GLN A 586 -4.90 18.64 -15.10
N LEU A 587 -3.73 18.20 -14.63
CA LEU A 587 -2.47 18.79 -15.03
C LEU A 587 -2.19 18.59 -16.51
N LYS A 588 -1.36 19.48 -17.05
CA LYS A 588 -0.84 19.40 -18.41
C LYS A 588 0.61 18.93 -18.34
N VAL A 589 0.93 17.89 -19.10
CA VAL A 589 2.31 17.42 -19.26
C VAL A 589 2.99 18.24 -20.36
N GLU A 590 4.19 18.73 -20.07
CA GLU A 590 5.09 19.28 -21.08
C GLU A 590 6.04 18.18 -21.54
N TYR A 591 6.11 18.01 -22.86
CA TYR A 591 6.90 16.96 -23.48
C TYR A 591 8.16 17.51 -24.14
N GLU A 592 9.25 16.76 -24.01
CA GLU A 592 10.42 16.88 -24.87
C GLU A 592 10.34 15.80 -25.97
N VAL A 593 10.53 16.21 -27.22
CA VAL A 593 10.48 15.31 -28.39
C VAL A 593 11.89 14.96 -28.83
N LEU A 594 12.18 13.67 -28.90
CA LEU A 594 13.44 13.10 -29.35
C LEU A 594 13.23 12.31 -30.64
N SER A 595 14.26 12.27 -31.48
CA SER A 595 14.23 11.45 -32.69
C SER A 595 14.22 9.96 -32.35
N GLY A 596 13.35 9.20 -33.00
CA GLY A 596 13.42 7.74 -33.01
C GLY A 596 14.54 7.22 -33.94
N TRP A 597 14.72 5.89 -33.99
CA TRP A 597 15.86 5.27 -34.70
C TRP A 597 15.50 4.29 -35.82
N LYS A 598 14.23 3.88 -35.97
CA LYS A 598 13.74 3.06 -37.10
C LYS A 598 14.64 1.87 -37.45
N SER A 599 15.10 1.15 -36.44
CA SER A 599 16.00 0.00 -36.61
C SER A 599 15.85 -0.97 -35.43
N ASP A 600 15.85 -2.27 -35.73
CA ASP A 600 15.82 -3.30 -34.69
C ASP A 600 17.13 -3.31 -33.90
N ILE A 601 17.02 -3.29 -32.57
CA ILE A 601 18.13 -3.30 -31.62
C ILE A 601 18.19 -4.60 -30.80
N SER A 602 17.30 -5.56 -31.06
CA SER A 602 17.10 -6.73 -30.19
C SER A 602 18.31 -7.67 -30.08
N SER A 603 19.17 -7.66 -31.11
CA SER A 603 20.41 -8.44 -31.18
C SER A 603 21.63 -7.71 -30.62
N ILE A 604 21.51 -6.43 -30.24
CA ILE A 604 22.64 -5.63 -29.78
C ILE A 604 23.05 -6.03 -28.36
N ARG A 605 24.36 -6.16 -28.12
CA ARG A 605 24.94 -6.53 -26.81
C ARG A 605 25.94 -5.51 -26.26
N ASN A 606 26.48 -4.61 -27.11
CA ASN A 606 27.37 -3.53 -26.68
C ASN A 606 26.65 -2.18 -26.76
N TYR A 607 26.89 -1.32 -25.76
CA TYR A 607 26.32 0.03 -25.76
C TYR A 607 26.74 0.86 -26.98
N SER A 608 28.00 0.76 -27.41
CA SER A 608 28.53 1.50 -28.56
C SER A 608 27.87 1.14 -29.90
N ASP A 609 27.30 -0.06 -29.99
CA ASP A 609 26.66 -0.56 -31.21
C ASP A 609 25.21 -0.06 -31.34
N LEU A 610 24.64 0.56 -30.29
CA LEU A 610 23.30 1.16 -30.36
C LEU A 610 23.26 2.35 -31.33
N PRO A 611 22.14 2.53 -32.06
CA PRO A 611 21.89 3.73 -32.85
C PRO A 611 22.10 5.00 -32.02
N LYS A 612 22.63 6.06 -32.65
CA LYS A 612 22.93 7.32 -31.96
C LYS A 612 21.71 7.88 -31.23
N ALA A 613 20.54 7.87 -31.87
CA ALA A 613 19.29 8.33 -31.28
C ALA A 613 18.88 7.50 -30.04
N ALA A 614 19.06 6.17 -30.08
CA ALA A 614 18.81 5.31 -28.92
C ALA A 614 19.78 5.59 -27.75
N ARG A 615 21.06 5.86 -28.04
CA ARG A 615 22.01 6.29 -27.01
C ARG A 615 21.66 7.64 -26.41
N GLN A 616 21.30 8.62 -27.25
CA GLN A 616 20.85 9.94 -26.82
C GLN A 616 19.59 9.85 -25.95
N TYR A 617 18.68 8.93 -26.25
CA TYR A 617 17.51 8.67 -25.40
C TYR A 617 17.91 8.21 -23.99
N VAL A 618 18.83 7.24 -23.89
CA VAL A 618 19.37 6.77 -22.61
C VAL A 618 20.08 7.90 -21.85
N GLU A 619 20.99 8.61 -22.52
CA GLU A 619 21.78 9.71 -21.94
C GLU A 619 20.88 10.86 -21.46
N ARG A 620 19.80 11.15 -22.19
CA ARG A 620 18.84 12.19 -21.81
C ARG A 620 18.06 11.81 -20.55
N ILE A 621 17.69 10.55 -20.38
CA ILE A 621 17.06 10.07 -19.15
C ILE A 621 18.01 10.25 -17.96
N GLU A 622 19.29 9.86 -18.11
CA GLU A 622 20.30 10.05 -17.06
C GLU A 622 20.48 11.52 -16.68
N GLU A 623 20.54 12.42 -17.67
CA GLU A 623 20.69 13.85 -17.45
C GLU A 623 19.50 14.44 -16.67
N LEU A 624 18.28 14.07 -17.06
CA LEU A 624 17.06 14.60 -16.44
C LEU A 624 16.83 14.06 -15.02
N VAL A 625 17.19 12.79 -14.79
CA VAL A 625 16.94 12.09 -13.52
C VAL A 625 18.11 12.25 -12.54
N GLY A 626 19.33 12.38 -13.04
CA GLY A 626 20.55 12.45 -12.22
C GLY A 626 21.05 11.08 -11.71
N VAL A 627 20.52 9.97 -12.24
CA VAL A 627 20.91 8.60 -11.88
C VAL A 627 21.39 7.86 -13.13
N PRO A 628 22.56 7.18 -13.11
CA PRO A 628 23.11 6.50 -14.28
C PRO A 628 22.29 5.26 -14.67
N VAL A 629 22.20 4.97 -15.96
CA VAL A 629 21.60 3.74 -16.51
C VAL A 629 22.74 2.74 -16.75
N ASN A 630 22.81 1.69 -15.94
CA ASN A 630 23.87 0.68 -16.04
C ASN A 630 23.43 -0.55 -16.85
N TYR A 631 22.12 -0.77 -16.97
CA TYR A 631 21.54 -1.92 -17.63
C TYR A 631 20.49 -1.47 -18.64
N ILE A 632 20.50 -2.04 -19.84
CA ILE A 632 19.54 -1.70 -20.91
C ILE A 632 18.98 -3.00 -21.49
N GLY A 633 17.68 -3.21 -21.32
CA GLY A 633 16.96 -4.35 -21.88
C GLY A 633 16.52 -4.08 -23.32
N VAL A 634 16.95 -4.93 -24.24
CA VAL A 634 16.60 -4.88 -25.68
C VAL A 634 15.82 -6.12 -26.13
N GLY A 635 15.17 -6.82 -25.20
CA GLY A 635 14.33 -7.97 -25.52
C GLY A 635 13.96 -8.80 -24.29
N PRO A 636 13.13 -9.84 -24.46
CA PRO A 636 12.66 -10.67 -23.35
C PRO A 636 13.66 -11.75 -22.90
N GLY A 637 14.57 -12.18 -23.78
CA GLY A 637 15.55 -13.23 -23.50
C GLY A 637 16.55 -12.86 -22.40
N ARG A 638 17.10 -13.86 -21.70
CA ARG A 638 18.06 -13.68 -20.60
C ARG A 638 19.32 -12.92 -21.03
N ASP A 639 19.81 -13.19 -22.24
CA ASP A 639 21.00 -12.60 -22.85
C ASP A 639 20.76 -11.20 -23.46
N ALA A 640 19.51 -10.80 -23.67
CA ALA A 640 19.14 -9.52 -24.30
C ALA A 640 19.25 -8.32 -23.33
N LEU A 641 20.42 -8.17 -22.71
CA LEU A 641 20.74 -7.09 -21.76
C LEU A 641 22.11 -6.49 -22.12
N ILE A 642 22.15 -5.17 -22.27
CA ILE A 642 23.39 -4.41 -22.50
C ILE A 642 23.84 -3.83 -21.16
N PHE A 643 25.14 -3.92 -20.88
CA PHE A 643 25.79 -3.28 -19.74
C PHE A 643 26.49 -2.00 -20.22
N LYS A 644 26.33 -0.88 -19.49
CA LYS A 644 26.92 0.42 -19.80
C LYS A 644 28.03 0.80 -18.82
#